data_AF-A0A1M4N595-F1
#
_entry.id   AF-A0A1M4N595-F1
#
_cell.length_a   1.000
_cell.length_b   1.000
_cell.length_c   1.000
_cell.angle_alpha   90.00
_cell.angle_beta   90.00
_cell.angle_gamma   90.00
#
_symmetry.space_group_name_H-M   'P 1'
#
loop_
_entity.id
_entity.type
_entity.pdbx_description
1 polymer ?
#
loop_
_entity_poly.entity_id
_entity_poly.type
_entity_poly.pdbx_seq_one_letter_code
_entity_poly.pdbx_strand_id
1 'polypeptide(L)'
;MQFERRRLQAASLPEVLATPDAPDALCCLIDGDQMTAYLRPELLRGRDPQAMFKVPVQVGGFKDSMTIQCPAVDGVVGDAPETEFFAGKRCVVAIRNDERPAILREWLEHLVQHHGLEAALILDRAEPAKADRDSLQIEAEIAGSKRLRDLKVMMLSADVPLGHPELGHEAHPMNAPDAPGKDRMDHPEADPWHSPILFGSFYEFARQMYLERARCVLALDPLDLLPAPDGRHPNVFDAAEAQPGTYVQLVGHRAYPWAIRPNALPEFADHICLRFDEGAGHGRWCYAPQPDQAAVWRWRRVVGVPARQDLIRFYRCMALRYGEETGGGQQVSRLVPKSSLVESDFLLNIAEAAGHKPRRLPDAQTRKDNQRRNDVAIVTTMKNEGPFILEWLAYHRVIGVEKFLVFTNDCTDGTDTFFDLLQRKGIVEHRENPFREMDLKPQHAALAAAEKEPIMKNAAWCICMDVDEYINVHVGDGTLGALFKALPDANMISLTWRLYGNADVHEFDPSPIIGQFDRCAPEMARKPHQAWGFKTLFRNIGLFKKMGVHRPKGLKPQLVDQINWVNGSGKPMPEKEYRTAWRSTASTVGYDMVSLNHYAVRSAESFLVKRDRGRVNHVDRDQGLAYWFRMNNNYEENRSIMRMIPRVEAEMARLLEDPEIRAAHEHCIAEHRAHIDRLMATENYRKFYGDITGERMERLSRMHLHFGSAVFHTGPDCVPDEVVFKDQPADFFFTVEEMEGEQEF
;
A
#
# COMPACT_ATOMS: atom_id res chain seq x y z
N MET A 1 -35.13 -29.67 -16.64
CA MET A 1 -34.51 -28.34 -16.54
C MET A 1 -35.57 -27.32 -16.92
N GLN A 2 -35.68 -26.22 -16.15
CA GLN A 2 -36.52 -25.08 -16.50
C GLN A 2 -35.61 -23.86 -16.61
N PHE A 3 -35.54 -23.27 -17.79
CA PHE A 3 -34.71 -22.10 -18.09
C PHE A 3 -35.61 -20.95 -18.51
N GLU A 4 -35.61 -19.88 -17.73
CA GLU A 4 -36.42 -18.70 -17.96
C GLU A 4 -35.53 -17.50 -18.27
N ARG A 5 -36.02 -16.62 -19.15
CA ARG A 5 -35.37 -15.35 -19.50
C ARG A 5 -36.31 -14.22 -19.13
N ARG A 6 -35.80 -13.19 -18.47
CA ARG A 6 -36.51 -11.95 -18.17
C ARG A 6 -35.62 -10.77 -18.54
N ARG A 7 -36.24 -9.69 -19.00
CA ARG A 7 -35.54 -8.47 -19.39
C ARG A 7 -36.10 -7.32 -18.57
N LEU A 8 -35.26 -6.74 -17.72
CA LEU A 8 -35.57 -5.60 -16.88
C LEU A 8 -35.64 -4.36 -17.77
N GLN A 9 -36.82 -3.75 -17.82
CA GLN A 9 -37.04 -2.46 -18.46
C GLN A 9 -36.55 -1.35 -17.53
N ALA A 10 -36.11 -0.22 -18.10
CA ALA A 10 -35.65 0.93 -17.33
C ALA A 10 -36.69 1.41 -16.30
N ALA A 11 -37.98 1.42 -16.67
CA ALA A 11 -39.09 1.80 -15.82
C ALA A 11 -39.34 0.84 -14.64
N SER A 12 -38.84 -0.40 -14.73
CA SER A 12 -39.00 -1.44 -13.72
C SER A 12 -37.87 -1.44 -12.69
N LEU A 13 -36.80 -0.67 -12.94
CA LEU A 13 -35.71 -0.51 -12.00
C LEU A 13 -36.06 0.63 -11.04
N PRO A 14 -35.83 0.48 -9.73
CA PRO A 14 -35.97 1.58 -8.79
C PRO A 14 -35.15 2.80 -9.26
N GLU A 15 -35.66 4.03 -9.11
CA GLU A 15 -34.98 5.31 -9.42
C GLU A 15 -33.68 5.57 -8.62
N VAL A 16 -33.09 4.54 -8.02
CA VAL A 16 -31.85 4.61 -7.25
C VAL A 16 -30.70 4.19 -8.16
N LEU A 17 -30.39 5.04 -9.14
CA LEU A 17 -29.07 5.06 -9.77
C LEU A 17 -28.17 6.03 -8.97
N ALA A 18 -27.18 5.45 -8.29
CA ALA A 18 -25.93 6.06 -7.81
C ALA A 18 -25.95 7.00 -6.58
N THR A 19 -25.12 6.66 -5.58
CA THR A 19 -23.98 7.52 -5.23
C THR A 19 -22.72 6.65 -5.02
N PRO A 20 -21.58 7.04 -5.61
CA PRO A 20 -20.27 6.52 -5.23
C PRO A 20 -19.79 7.24 -3.95
N ASP A 21 -18.91 6.59 -3.19
CA ASP A 21 -18.11 7.16 -2.07
C ASP A 21 -18.57 7.06 -0.61
N ALA A 22 -19.50 6.17 -0.26
CA ALA A 22 -19.59 5.77 1.15
C ALA A 22 -19.71 4.25 1.30
N PRO A 23 -18.72 3.57 1.95
CA PRO A 23 -18.85 2.16 2.34
C PRO A 23 -20.05 1.88 3.26
N ASP A 24 -20.73 2.92 3.77
CA ASP A 24 -21.83 2.81 4.73
C ASP A 24 -22.94 3.90 4.62
N ALA A 25 -23.13 4.62 3.51
CA ALA A 25 -24.28 5.54 3.31
C ALA A 25 -24.55 5.62 1.78
N LEU A 26 -25.68 5.99 1.18
CA LEU A 26 -27.10 6.20 1.50
C LEU A 26 -27.82 6.14 0.12
N CYS A 27 -29.14 5.94 0.05
CA CYS A 27 -29.83 6.11 -1.24
C CYS A 27 -29.89 7.61 -1.60
N CYS A 28 -29.51 7.97 -2.83
CA CYS A 28 -29.89 9.25 -3.43
C CYS A 28 -31.23 9.09 -4.16
N LEU A 29 -32.06 10.12 -4.03
CA LEU A 29 -33.21 10.34 -4.91
C LEU A 29 -32.83 11.48 -5.86
N ILE A 30 -33.12 11.28 -7.14
CA ILE A 30 -33.08 12.32 -8.16
C ILE A 30 -34.55 12.73 -8.37
N ASP A 31 -34.88 13.99 -8.07
CA ASP A 31 -36.17 14.59 -8.43
C ASP A 31 -35.88 15.74 -9.40
N GLY A 32 -35.98 15.46 -10.69
CA GLY A 32 -35.54 16.38 -11.75
C GLY A 32 -34.04 16.72 -11.68
N ASP A 33 -33.69 17.99 -11.86
CA ASP A 33 -32.28 18.46 -11.95
C ASP A 33 -31.59 18.70 -10.59
N GLN A 34 -32.14 18.22 -9.47
CA GLN A 34 -31.53 18.39 -8.14
C GLN A 34 -31.25 17.08 -7.40
N MET A 35 -30.06 16.99 -6.81
CA MET A 35 -29.57 15.85 -6.02
C MET A 35 -29.62 16.19 -4.52
N THR A 36 -30.27 15.36 -3.71
CA THR A 36 -30.31 15.54 -2.23
C THR A 36 -29.87 14.27 -1.49
N ALA A 37 -28.99 14.42 -0.50
CA ALA A 37 -28.46 13.33 0.34
C ALA A 37 -29.01 13.39 1.78
N TYR A 38 -29.29 12.23 2.40
CA TYR A 38 -29.74 12.10 3.80
C TYR A 38 -28.67 11.39 4.68
N LEU A 39 -28.82 11.40 6.01
CA LEU A 39 -27.87 10.82 6.99
C LEU A 39 -28.55 9.80 7.93
N ARG A 40 -27.78 8.84 8.46
CA ARG A 40 -28.26 7.71 9.29
C ARG A 40 -28.65 8.07 10.75
N PRO A 41 -29.57 7.31 11.40
CA PRO A 41 -30.07 7.52 12.78
C PRO A 41 -29.17 7.02 13.93
N GLU A 42 -28.01 6.41 13.66
CA GLU A 42 -27.20 5.76 14.72
C GLU A 42 -26.49 6.71 15.70
N LEU A 43 -26.58 8.03 15.50
CA LEU A 43 -26.17 9.06 16.47
C LEU A 43 -27.16 9.26 17.65
N LEU A 44 -28.27 8.50 17.70
CA LEU A 44 -29.32 8.65 18.71
C LEU A 44 -29.38 7.53 19.78
N ARG A 45 -28.23 6.99 20.21
CA ARG A 45 -28.21 6.11 21.40
C ARG A 45 -28.11 6.93 22.69
N GLY A 46 -29.24 7.03 23.40
CA GLY A 46 -29.25 7.16 24.86
C GLY A 46 -29.44 8.56 25.46
N ARG A 47 -30.23 9.47 24.85
CA ARG A 47 -30.62 10.73 25.52
C ARG A 47 -32.12 10.98 25.49
N ASP A 48 -32.58 11.53 26.61
CA ASP A 48 -33.96 11.88 26.94
C ASP A 48 -34.62 12.78 25.86
N PRO A 49 -35.79 12.40 25.32
CA PRO A 49 -36.51 13.16 24.29
C PRO A 49 -36.92 14.58 24.69
N GLN A 50 -36.83 14.98 25.97
CA GLN A 50 -37.32 16.30 26.43
C GLN A 50 -36.24 17.30 26.88
N ALA A 51 -34.96 16.93 26.89
CA ALA A 51 -33.89 17.85 27.30
C ALA A 51 -33.18 18.50 26.09
N MET A 52 -33.84 19.46 25.45
CA MET A 52 -33.21 20.32 24.43
C MET A 52 -32.21 21.31 25.06
N PHE A 53 -30.91 21.03 24.95
CA PHE A 53 -29.88 22.07 24.99
C PHE A 53 -29.40 22.38 23.58
N LYS A 54 -29.49 23.66 23.20
CA LYS A 54 -29.01 24.21 21.93
C LYS A 54 -27.48 24.06 21.85
N VAL A 55 -26.98 23.30 20.88
CA VAL A 55 -25.63 23.46 20.34
C VAL A 55 -25.78 24.13 18.97
N PRO A 56 -25.13 25.27 18.72
CA PRO A 56 -25.25 25.95 17.43
C PRO A 56 -24.42 25.19 16.39
N VAL A 57 -25.08 24.62 15.38
CA VAL A 57 -24.47 24.31 14.09
C VAL A 57 -25.13 25.25 13.09
N GLN A 58 -24.31 26.10 12.48
CA GLN A 58 -24.77 27.14 11.57
C GLN A 58 -24.73 26.58 10.14
N VAL A 59 -25.84 26.00 9.66
CA VAL A 59 -26.17 25.92 8.24
C VAL A 59 -27.66 26.17 8.11
N GLY A 60 -28.03 27.14 7.27
CA GLY A 60 -29.36 27.75 7.25
C GLY A 60 -30.46 26.86 6.67
N GLY A 61 -31.65 27.01 7.27
CA GLY A 61 -32.96 26.96 6.63
C GLY A 61 -33.45 25.62 6.11
N PHE A 62 -34.30 24.94 6.88
CA PHE A 62 -35.72 24.74 6.56
C PHE A 62 -36.41 24.18 7.82
N LYS A 63 -37.55 24.79 8.17
CA LYS A 63 -38.49 24.33 9.19
C LYS A 63 -39.43 23.33 8.53
N ASP A 64 -39.53 22.13 9.06
CA ASP A 64 -40.79 21.52 9.52
C ASP A 64 -40.54 20.06 9.93
N SER A 65 -41.14 19.65 11.03
CA SER A 65 -41.06 18.29 11.58
C SER A 65 -41.78 17.30 10.66
N MET A 66 -41.05 16.35 10.09
CA MET A 66 -41.64 15.24 9.34
C MET A 66 -41.30 13.91 10.03
N THR A 67 -42.34 13.19 10.44
CA THR A 67 -42.27 11.79 10.85
C THR A 67 -41.86 10.97 9.62
N ILE A 68 -40.68 10.36 9.63
CA ILE A 68 -40.24 9.46 8.55
C ILE A 68 -40.82 8.07 8.83
N GLN A 69 -41.88 7.71 8.11
CA GLN A 69 -42.13 6.32 7.75
C GLN A 69 -41.06 5.95 6.72
N CYS A 70 -40.34 4.84 6.90
CA CYS A 70 -39.68 4.20 5.77
C CYS A 70 -40.76 4.01 4.70
N PRO A 71 -40.62 4.59 3.49
CA PRO A 71 -41.52 4.23 2.44
C PRO A 71 -41.34 2.73 2.25
N ALA A 72 -42.44 1.99 2.39
CA ALA A 72 -42.60 0.81 1.56
C ALA A 72 -42.20 1.27 0.15
N VAL A 73 -41.39 0.49 -0.55
CA VAL A 73 -41.17 0.73 -1.98
C VAL A 73 -42.51 0.42 -2.64
N ASP A 74 -43.44 1.37 -2.56
CA ASP A 74 -44.75 1.31 -3.19
C ASP A 74 -44.48 1.41 -4.69
N GLY A 75 -44.52 0.25 -5.33
CA GLY A 75 -44.50 0.13 -6.78
C GLY A 75 -43.11 0.10 -7.40
N VAL A 76 -42.57 -1.11 -7.56
CA VAL A 76 -41.94 -1.43 -8.86
C VAL A 76 -43.04 -1.28 -9.90
N VAL A 77 -43.00 -0.20 -10.68
CA VAL A 77 -43.99 0.02 -11.74
C VAL A 77 -43.68 -0.93 -12.89
N GLY A 78 -44.54 -1.93 -13.09
CA GLY A 78 -44.56 -2.75 -14.30
C GLY A 78 -45.11 -4.17 -14.10
N ASP A 79 -44.44 -4.99 -13.28
CA ASP A 79 -44.67 -6.44 -13.23
C ASP A 79 -44.98 -6.94 -11.81
N ALA A 80 -45.86 -7.94 -11.70
CA ALA A 80 -46.17 -8.59 -10.42
C ALA A 80 -45.00 -9.50 -9.97
N PRO A 81 -44.71 -9.63 -8.66
CA PRO A 81 -43.67 -10.55 -8.17
C PRO A 81 -43.85 -12.00 -8.65
N GLU A 82 -42.82 -12.58 -9.26
CA GLU A 82 -42.79 -13.94 -9.82
C GLU A 82 -42.11 -14.94 -8.85
N THR A 83 -42.56 -14.95 -7.59
CA THR A 83 -41.88 -15.70 -6.52
C THR A 83 -42.07 -17.22 -6.56
N GLU A 84 -43.05 -17.72 -7.33
CA GLU A 84 -43.38 -19.15 -7.39
C GLU A 84 -42.27 -19.99 -8.03
N PHE A 85 -41.49 -19.41 -8.95
CA PHE A 85 -40.41 -20.13 -9.64
C PHE A 85 -39.35 -20.67 -8.65
N PHE A 86 -39.07 -19.89 -7.61
CA PHE A 86 -38.07 -20.15 -6.56
C PHE A 86 -38.66 -20.65 -5.23
N ALA A 87 -39.98 -20.79 -5.14
CA ALA A 87 -40.66 -21.14 -3.89
C ALA A 87 -40.14 -22.46 -3.30
N GLY A 88 -39.72 -22.42 -2.03
CA GLY A 88 -39.25 -23.58 -1.28
C GLY A 88 -37.88 -24.14 -1.73
N LYS A 89 -37.14 -23.43 -2.57
CA LYS A 89 -35.85 -23.89 -3.13
C LYS A 89 -34.63 -23.30 -2.42
N ARG A 90 -33.52 -24.04 -2.43
CA ARG A 90 -32.18 -23.52 -2.19
C ARG A 90 -31.70 -22.81 -3.45
N CYS A 91 -31.58 -21.49 -3.35
CA CYS A 91 -31.32 -20.61 -4.47
C CYS A 91 -29.94 -19.97 -4.37
N VAL A 92 -29.32 -19.69 -5.51
CA VAL A 92 -28.19 -18.75 -5.61
C VAL A 92 -28.65 -17.49 -6.34
N VAL A 93 -28.22 -16.33 -5.87
CA VAL A 93 -28.37 -15.04 -6.55
C VAL A 93 -27.00 -14.50 -6.89
N ALA A 94 -26.78 -14.23 -8.17
CA ALA A 94 -25.46 -13.97 -8.72
C ALA A 94 -25.49 -12.86 -9.77
N ILE A 95 -24.35 -12.19 -9.94
CA ILE A 95 -24.15 -11.22 -11.01
C ILE A 95 -23.05 -11.72 -11.93
N ARG A 96 -23.37 -11.78 -13.22
CA ARG A 96 -22.46 -12.08 -14.32
C ARG A 96 -22.11 -10.78 -15.05
N ASN A 97 -20.84 -10.60 -15.34
CA ASN A 97 -20.29 -9.49 -16.10
C ASN A 97 -19.30 -10.06 -17.14
N ASP A 98 -19.86 -10.72 -18.16
CA ASP A 98 -19.14 -11.34 -19.28
C ASP A 98 -18.32 -12.61 -19.02
N GLU A 99 -18.47 -13.28 -17.88
CA GLU A 99 -17.84 -14.60 -17.69
C GLU A 99 -18.33 -15.61 -18.73
N ARG A 100 -17.43 -16.39 -19.33
CA ARG A 100 -17.79 -17.40 -20.34
C ARG A 100 -18.91 -18.34 -19.86
N PRO A 101 -19.85 -18.73 -20.73
CA PRO A 101 -20.91 -19.69 -20.39
C PRO A 101 -20.40 -21.00 -19.75
N ALA A 102 -19.23 -21.48 -20.18
CA ALA A 102 -18.58 -22.66 -19.60
C ALA A 102 -18.18 -22.49 -18.13
N ILE A 103 -17.73 -21.28 -17.72
CA ILE A 103 -17.40 -20.96 -16.32
C ILE A 103 -18.67 -21.04 -15.47
N LEU A 104 -19.77 -20.44 -15.97
CA LEU A 104 -21.05 -20.47 -15.28
C LEU A 104 -21.58 -21.91 -15.14
N ARG A 105 -21.48 -22.74 -16.19
CA ARG A 105 -21.84 -24.16 -16.13
C ARG A 105 -21.04 -24.89 -15.06
N GLU A 106 -19.72 -24.77 -15.06
CA GLU A 106 -18.84 -25.44 -14.09
C GLU A 106 -19.15 -25.01 -12.65
N TRP A 107 -19.34 -23.71 -12.43
CA TRP A 107 -19.69 -23.16 -11.12
C TRP A 107 -21.05 -23.67 -10.61
N LEU A 108 -22.07 -23.70 -11.46
CA LEU A 108 -23.38 -24.27 -11.10
C LEU A 108 -23.30 -25.77 -10.83
N GLU A 109 -22.54 -26.54 -11.64
CA GLU A 109 -22.33 -27.97 -11.42
C GLU A 109 -21.72 -28.24 -10.05
N HIS A 110 -20.74 -27.42 -9.66
CA HIS A 110 -20.09 -27.49 -8.36
C HIS A 110 -21.07 -27.24 -7.21
N LEU A 111 -21.87 -26.16 -7.28
CA LEU A 111 -22.85 -25.83 -6.25
C LEU A 111 -23.98 -26.86 -6.14
N VAL A 112 -24.45 -27.42 -7.27
CA VAL A 112 -25.45 -28.50 -7.27
C VAL A 112 -24.85 -29.76 -6.64
N GLN A 113 -23.66 -30.17 -7.06
CA GLN A 113 -23.03 -31.40 -6.59
C GLN A 113 -22.71 -31.36 -5.10
N HIS A 114 -22.18 -30.23 -4.61
CA HIS A 114 -21.56 -30.18 -3.28
C HIS A 114 -22.40 -29.45 -2.24
N HIS A 115 -23.26 -28.51 -2.66
CA HIS A 115 -24.05 -27.71 -1.73
C HIS A 115 -25.56 -27.97 -1.83
N GLY A 116 -26.03 -28.69 -2.86
CA GLY A 116 -27.44 -28.99 -3.03
C GLY A 116 -28.25 -27.80 -3.54
N LEU A 117 -27.64 -27.00 -4.41
CA LEU A 117 -28.32 -25.92 -5.14
C LEU A 117 -29.49 -26.49 -5.96
N GLU A 118 -30.64 -25.82 -5.94
CA GLU A 118 -31.84 -26.24 -6.69
C GLU A 118 -32.32 -25.20 -7.70
N ALA A 119 -32.00 -23.92 -7.49
CA ALA A 119 -32.35 -22.85 -8.43
C ALA A 119 -31.30 -21.73 -8.47
N ALA A 120 -31.18 -21.03 -9.60
CA ALA A 120 -30.28 -19.90 -9.77
C ALA A 120 -31.00 -18.70 -10.38
N LEU A 121 -30.84 -17.53 -9.77
CA LEU A 121 -31.21 -16.23 -10.33
C LEU A 121 -29.93 -15.48 -10.69
N ILE A 122 -29.73 -15.20 -11.97
CA ILE A 122 -28.48 -14.62 -12.47
C ILE A 122 -28.80 -13.34 -13.22
N LEU A 123 -28.25 -12.22 -12.76
CA LEU A 123 -28.26 -10.97 -13.54
C LEU A 123 -27.06 -10.94 -14.48
N ASP A 124 -27.34 -10.96 -15.78
CA ASP A 124 -26.39 -10.74 -16.84
C ASP A 124 -26.30 -9.25 -17.17
N ARG A 125 -25.09 -8.70 -17.04
CA ARG A 125 -24.81 -7.29 -17.27
C ARG A 125 -24.32 -6.97 -18.68
N ALA A 126 -24.20 -7.98 -19.54
CA ALA A 126 -23.84 -7.78 -20.94
C ALA A 126 -24.84 -6.85 -21.64
N GLU A 127 -24.36 -6.15 -22.68
CA GLU A 127 -25.21 -5.37 -23.57
C GLU A 127 -26.39 -6.21 -24.12
N PRO A 128 -27.57 -5.61 -24.40
CA PRO A 128 -28.80 -6.32 -24.74
C PRO A 128 -28.66 -7.45 -25.76
N ALA A 129 -28.01 -7.17 -26.90
CA ALA A 129 -27.83 -8.13 -27.97
C ALA A 129 -26.82 -9.23 -27.62
N LYS A 130 -25.84 -8.93 -26.77
CA LYS A 130 -24.86 -9.91 -26.27
C LYS A 130 -25.50 -10.79 -25.20
N ALA A 131 -26.25 -10.21 -24.25
CA ALA A 131 -26.99 -10.94 -23.24
C ALA A 131 -27.96 -11.98 -23.85
N ASP A 132 -28.66 -11.63 -24.95
CA ASP A 132 -29.53 -12.59 -25.65
C ASP A 132 -28.76 -13.78 -26.21
N ARG A 133 -27.61 -13.52 -26.86
CA ARG A 133 -26.74 -14.58 -27.42
C ARG A 133 -26.15 -15.44 -26.31
N ASP A 134 -25.59 -14.81 -25.29
CA ASP A 134 -24.97 -15.49 -24.15
C ASP A 134 -26.00 -16.36 -23.41
N SER A 135 -27.21 -15.86 -23.22
CA SER A 135 -28.29 -16.60 -22.57
C SER A 135 -28.70 -17.86 -23.36
N LEU A 136 -28.69 -17.84 -24.69
CA LEU A 136 -28.91 -19.03 -25.52
C LEU A 136 -27.76 -20.04 -25.37
N GLN A 137 -26.52 -19.56 -25.34
CA GLN A 137 -25.36 -20.42 -25.15
C GLN A 137 -25.33 -21.03 -23.74
N ILE A 138 -25.66 -20.26 -22.72
CA ILE A 138 -25.76 -20.70 -21.33
C ILE A 138 -26.84 -21.78 -21.19
N GLU A 139 -28.02 -21.58 -21.79
CA GLU A 139 -29.07 -22.61 -21.79
C GLU A 139 -28.57 -23.92 -22.42
N ALA A 140 -27.87 -23.84 -23.57
CA ALA A 140 -27.32 -25.01 -24.25
C ALA A 140 -26.25 -25.73 -23.41
N GLU A 141 -25.34 -24.99 -22.77
CA GLU A 141 -24.31 -25.53 -21.86
C GLU A 141 -24.94 -26.24 -20.66
N ILE A 142 -25.97 -25.63 -20.05
CA ILE A 142 -26.69 -26.22 -18.91
C ILE A 142 -27.48 -27.46 -19.36
N ALA A 143 -28.11 -27.42 -20.53
CA ALA A 143 -28.84 -28.56 -21.10
C ALA A 143 -27.93 -29.76 -21.40
N GLY A 144 -26.69 -29.49 -21.81
CA GLY A 144 -25.66 -30.50 -22.03
C GLY A 144 -25.19 -31.20 -20.75
N SER A 145 -25.41 -30.60 -19.57
CA SER A 145 -24.97 -31.15 -18.30
C SER A 145 -26.01 -32.08 -17.67
N LYS A 146 -25.63 -33.35 -17.50
CA LYS A 146 -26.45 -34.32 -16.75
C LYS A 146 -26.66 -33.92 -15.29
N ARG A 147 -25.73 -33.16 -14.70
CA ARG A 147 -25.78 -32.72 -13.30
C ARG A 147 -26.76 -31.59 -13.08
N LEU A 148 -26.95 -30.74 -14.09
CA LEU A 148 -27.84 -29.58 -14.01
C LEU A 148 -29.26 -29.87 -14.52
N ARG A 149 -29.59 -31.12 -14.85
CA ARG A 149 -30.87 -31.51 -15.45
C ARG A 149 -32.10 -31.06 -14.63
N ASP A 150 -31.97 -31.02 -13.30
CA ASP A 150 -33.06 -30.69 -12.37
C ASP A 150 -32.95 -29.26 -11.84
N LEU A 151 -31.89 -28.53 -12.22
CA LEU A 151 -31.69 -27.13 -11.83
C LEU A 151 -32.71 -26.24 -12.55
N LYS A 152 -33.28 -25.30 -11.80
CA LYS A 152 -34.05 -24.19 -12.36
C LYS A 152 -33.16 -22.96 -12.51
N VAL A 153 -33.18 -22.30 -13.67
CA VAL A 153 -32.36 -21.11 -13.89
C VAL A 153 -33.23 -20.01 -14.46
N MET A 154 -33.11 -18.81 -13.90
CA MET A 154 -33.66 -17.59 -14.45
C MET A 154 -32.52 -16.62 -14.75
N MET A 155 -32.38 -16.27 -16.03
CA MET A 155 -31.48 -15.21 -16.48
C MET A 155 -32.25 -13.90 -16.56
N LEU A 156 -31.79 -12.90 -15.79
CA LEU A 156 -32.20 -11.51 -15.91
C LEU A 156 -31.20 -10.77 -16.81
N SER A 157 -31.67 -9.99 -17.77
CA SER A 157 -30.87 -8.98 -18.46
C SER A 157 -31.51 -7.60 -18.28
N ALA A 158 -30.83 -6.53 -18.66
CA ALA A 158 -31.39 -5.17 -18.65
C ALA A 158 -31.21 -4.48 -20.01
N ASP A 159 -32.13 -3.57 -20.34
CA ASP A 159 -32.02 -2.68 -21.50
C ASP A 159 -31.21 -1.40 -21.22
N VAL A 160 -30.68 -1.27 -20.00
CA VAL A 160 -29.86 -0.15 -19.54
C VAL A 160 -28.60 -0.66 -18.85
N PRO A 161 -27.48 0.10 -18.92
CA PRO A 161 -26.27 -0.27 -18.20
C PRO A 161 -26.47 -0.15 -16.69
N LEU A 162 -25.89 -1.09 -15.94
CA LEU A 162 -26.00 -1.16 -14.46
C LEU A 162 -24.67 -0.89 -13.74
N GLY A 163 -23.61 -0.60 -14.50
CA GLY A 163 -22.28 -0.27 -13.99
C GLY A 163 -22.10 1.20 -13.63
N HIS A 164 -20.91 1.52 -13.13
CA HIS A 164 -20.50 2.89 -12.88
C HIS A 164 -20.39 3.68 -14.20
N PRO A 165 -20.99 4.87 -14.31
CA PRO A 165 -21.02 5.66 -15.55
C PRO A 165 -19.65 6.19 -15.99
N GLU A 166 -18.74 6.40 -15.04
CA GLU A 166 -17.43 7.02 -15.30
C GLU A 166 -16.24 6.04 -15.29
N LEU A 167 -16.46 4.79 -14.86
CA LEU A 167 -15.37 3.81 -14.83
C LEU A 167 -15.35 3.03 -16.14
N GLY A 168 -14.16 2.66 -16.59
CA GLY A 168 -14.02 1.70 -17.69
C GLY A 168 -14.30 0.26 -17.28
N HIS A 169 -14.07 -0.66 -18.22
CA HIS A 169 -14.34 -2.09 -18.06
C HIS A 169 -13.75 -2.67 -16.75
N GLU A 170 -14.49 -3.52 -16.03
CA GLU A 170 -14.06 -4.10 -14.74
C GLU A 170 -12.80 -4.96 -14.86
N ALA A 171 -12.57 -5.54 -16.04
CA ALA A 171 -11.33 -6.24 -16.38
C ALA A 171 -10.12 -5.33 -16.63
N HIS A 172 -10.26 -4.01 -16.63
CA HIS A 172 -9.10 -3.13 -16.70
C HIS A 172 -8.29 -3.20 -15.38
N PRO A 173 -6.94 -3.23 -15.41
CA PRO A 173 -6.12 -3.26 -14.20
C PRO A 173 -6.43 -2.13 -13.20
N MET A 174 -6.85 -0.95 -13.67
CA MET A 174 -7.29 0.15 -12.78
C MET A 174 -8.42 -0.28 -11.84
N ASN A 175 -9.35 -1.10 -12.33
CA ASN A 175 -10.52 -1.60 -11.60
C ASN A 175 -10.23 -2.91 -10.84
N ALA A 176 -9.14 -3.61 -11.16
CA ALA A 176 -8.72 -4.80 -10.43
C ALA A 176 -8.21 -4.44 -9.02
N PRO A 177 -8.77 -4.98 -7.92
CA PRO A 177 -8.44 -4.53 -6.56
C PRO A 177 -6.95 -4.55 -6.21
N ASP A 178 -6.22 -5.54 -6.74
CA ASP A 178 -4.84 -5.83 -6.34
C ASP A 178 -3.80 -5.45 -7.40
N ALA A 179 -4.21 -4.82 -8.51
CA ALA A 179 -3.30 -4.47 -9.58
C ALA A 179 -2.22 -3.47 -9.12
N PRO A 180 -0.94 -3.70 -9.45
CA PRO A 180 0.12 -2.75 -9.15
C PRO A 180 0.09 -1.55 -10.10
N GLY A 181 0.58 -0.39 -9.63
CA GLY A 181 0.95 0.73 -10.50
C GLY A 181 -0.22 1.57 -11.02
N LYS A 182 -1.38 1.52 -10.35
CA LYS A 182 -2.57 2.29 -10.72
C LYS A 182 -2.32 3.79 -10.77
N ASP A 183 -1.45 4.29 -9.89
CA ASP A 183 -0.98 5.68 -9.81
C ASP A 183 -0.32 6.20 -11.10
N ARG A 184 0.03 5.31 -12.03
CA ARG A 184 0.76 5.63 -13.27
C ARG A 184 0.03 5.15 -14.53
N MET A 185 -1.18 4.63 -14.37
CA MET A 185 -1.99 4.17 -15.49
C MET A 185 -2.89 5.29 -15.97
N ASP A 186 -3.10 5.37 -17.27
CA ASP A 186 -4.17 6.20 -17.83
C ASP A 186 -5.53 5.63 -17.40
N HIS A 187 -6.49 6.52 -17.19
CA HIS A 187 -7.86 6.12 -16.93
C HIS A 187 -8.47 5.50 -18.19
N PRO A 188 -9.04 4.29 -18.11
CA PRO A 188 -9.72 3.69 -19.25
C PRO A 188 -10.96 4.51 -19.64
N GLU A 189 -11.35 4.46 -20.90
CA GLU A 189 -12.63 5.05 -21.36
C GLU A 189 -13.80 4.46 -20.57
N ALA A 190 -14.82 5.28 -20.31
CA ALA A 190 -16.01 4.87 -19.58
C ALA A 190 -16.75 3.74 -20.33
N ASP A 191 -17.09 2.69 -19.60
CA ASP A 191 -17.80 1.53 -20.11
C ASP A 191 -18.86 1.08 -19.10
N PRO A 192 -20.03 1.75 -19.05
CA PRO A 192 -21.04 1.51 -18.02
C PRO A 192 -21.71 0.14 -18.12
N TRP A 193 -21.57 -0.59 -19.22
CA TRP A 193 -22.06 -1.95 -19.34
C TRP A 193 -21.18 -2.91 -18.53
N HIS A 194 -19.86 -2.78 -18.69
CA HIS A 194 -18.91 -3.74 -18.15
C HIS A 194 -18.09 -3.24 -16.95
N SER A 195 -18.25 -1.99 -16.53
CA SER A 195 -17.59 -1.43 -15.35
C SER A 195 -18.10 -2.07 -14.05
N PRO A 196 -17.47 -1.84 -12.87
CA PRO A 196 -17.99 -2.33 -11.60
C PRO A 196 -19.45 -1.92 -11.37
N ILE A 197 -20.26 -2.81 -10.80
CA ILE A 197 -21.71 -2.59 -10.64
C ILE A 197 -21.97 -1.41 -9.70
N LEU A 198 -22.92 -0.56 -10.07
CA LEU A 198 -23.38 0.57 -9.27
C LEU A 198 -24.73 0.29 -8.59
N PHE A 199 -25.51 -0.66 -9.13
CA PHE A 199 -26.83 -1.04 -8.64
C PHE A 199 -26.79 -1.83 -7.31
N GLY A 200 -26.45 -1.16 -6.21
CA GLY A 200 -26.25 -1.74 -4.88
C GLY A 200 -27.52 -2.32 -4.22
N SER A 201 -28.71 -1.99 -4.75
CA SER A 201 -30.01 -2.49 -4.30
C SER A 201 -30.48 -3.76 -5.01
N PHE A 202 -29.69 -4.30 -5.96
CA PHE A 202 -30.07 -5.49 -6.74
C PHE A 202 -30.55 -6.68 -5.89
N TYR A 203 -29.84 -7.01 -4.80
CA TYR A 203 -30.22 -8.16 -3.97
C TYR A 203 -31.57 -7.97 -3.28
N GLU A 204 -31.91 -6.73 -2.92
CA GLU A 204 -33.21 -6.41 -2.34
C GLU A 204 -34.32 -6.42 -3.39
N PHE A 205 -34.03 -5.92 -4.59
CA PHE A 205 -34.93 -6.06 -5.73
C PHE A 205 -35.19 -7.54 -6.06
N ALA A 206 -34.13 -8.35 -6.15
CA ALA A 206 -34.21 -9.78 -6.41
C ALA A 206 -35.02 -10.53 -5.34
N ARG A 207 -34.89 -10.12 -4.06
CA ARG A 207 -35.73 -10.60 -2.96
C ARG A 207 -37.20 -10.38 -3.27
N GLN A 208 -37.60 -9.12 -3.44
CA GLN A 208 -39.00 -8.72 -3.57
C GLN A 208 -39.66 -9.32 -4.82
N MET A 209 -38.93 -9.35 -5.93
CA MET A 209 -39.48 -9.78 -7.22
C MET A 209 -39.49 -11.30 -7.40
N TYR A 210 -38.51 -12.02 -6.85
CA TYR A 210 -38.28 -13.42 -7.22
C TYR A 210 -38.00 -14.35 -6.04
N LEU A 211 -37.26 -13.90 -5.02
CA LEU A 211 -36.65 -14.79 -4.03
C LEU A 211 -37.35 -14.79 -2.66
N GLU A 212 -38.41 -14.00 -2.47
CA GLU A 212 -39.12 -13.87 -1.19
C GLU A 212 -39.59 -15.22 -0.60
N ARG A 213 -40.00 -16.14 -1.48
CA ARG A 213 -40.49 -17.48 -1.09
C ARG A 213 -39.42 -18.57 -1.18
N ALA A 214 -38.17 -18.23 -1.46
CA ALA A 214 -37.07 -19.19 -1.45
C ALA A 214 -36.85 -19.76 -0.05
N ARG A 215 -36.50 -21.05 0.04
CA ARG A 215 -36.18 -21.69 1.32
C ARG A 215 -34.89 -21.12 1.92
N CYS A 216 -33.89 -20.95 1.07
CA CYS A 216 -32.59 -20.41 1.45
C CYS A 216 -31.91 -19.77 0.25
N VAL A 217 -31.22 -18.64 0.43
CA VAL A 217 -30.58 -17.87 -0.64
C VAL A 217 -29.11 -17.67 -0.34
N LEU A 218 -28.26 -18.05 -1.29
CA LEU A 218 -26.82 -17.78 -1.31
C LEU A 218 -26.54 -16.61 -2.26
N ALA A 219 -25.96 -15.52 -1.75
CA ALA A 219 -25.39 -14.48 -2.59
C ALA A 219 -23.93 -14.84 -2.91
N LEU A 220 -23.64 -15.19 -4.16
CA LEU A 220 -22.31 -15.63 -4.61
C LEU A 220 -22.20 -15.50 -6.14
N ASP A 221 -21.07 -15.06 -6.68
CA ASP A 221 -20.91 -14.81 -8.12
C ASP A 221 -20.21 -15.96 -8.86
N PRO A 222 -20.32 -16.05 -10.21
CA PRO A 222 -19.77 -17.16 -11.00
C PRO A 222 -18.24 -17.29 -11.04
N LEU A 223 -17.50 -16.41 -10.36
CA LEU A 223 -16.05 -16.45 -10.20
C LEU A 223 -15.63 -16.84 -8.78
N ASP A 224 -16.59 -17.06 -7.89
CA ASP A 224 -16.36 -17.37 -6.50
C ASP A 224 -16.41 -18.89 -6.28
N LEU A 225 -15.24 -19.50 -6.06
CA LEU A 225 -15.10 -20.91 -5.72
C LEU A 225 -15.41 -21.12 -4.24
N LEU A 226 -16.57 -21.71 -3.97
CA LEU A 226 -16.94 -22.18 -2.64
C LEU A 226 -16.42 -23.62 -2.44
N PRO A 227 -15.57 -23.92 -1.45
CA PRO A 227 -15.08 -25.28 -1.23
C PRO A 227 -16.19 -26.33 -1.07
N ALA A 228 -15.96 -27.51 -1.64
CA ALA A 228 -16.81 -28.67 -1.36
C ALA A 228 -16.81 -28.98 0.15
N PRO A 229 -17.95 -29.39 0.73
CA PRO A 229 -18.01 -29.68 2.14
C PRO A 229 -17.09 -30.84 2.55
N ASP A 230 -16.42 -30.68 3.69
CA ASP A 230 -15.57 -31.68 4.32
C ASP A 230 -15.64 -31.54 5.85
N GLY A 231 -14.73 -32.18 6.59
CA GLY A 231 -14.68 -32.07 8.06
C GLY A 231 -14.38 -30.66 8.60
N ARG A 232 -14.02 -29.70 7.74
CA ARG A 232 -13.66 -28.31 8.07
C ARG A 232 -14.56 -27.28 7.40
N HIS A 233 -15.12 -27.60 6.24
CA HIS A 233 -16.00 -26.75 5.44
C HIS A 233 -17.43 -27.32 5.47
N PRO A 234 -18.40 -26.65 6.10
CA PRO A 234 -19.77 -27.13 6.10
C PRO A 234 -20.45 -26.89 4.75
N ASN A 235 -21.54 -27.61 4.51
CA ASN A 235 -22.48 -27.24 3.46
C ASN A 235 -23.13 -25.88 3.81
N VAL A 236 -23.00 -24.90 2.91
CA VAL A 236 -23.45 -23.52 3.15
C VAL A 236 -24.96 -23.39 3.39
N PHE A 237 -25.78 -24.15 2.67
CA PHE A 237 -27.23 -24.09 2.84
C PHE A 237 -27.67 -24.80 4.12
N ASP A 238 -27.08 -25.97 4.42
CA ASP A 238 -27.33 -26.66 5.68
C ASP A 238 -26.94 -25.79 6.88
N ALA A 239 -25.82 -25.07 6.78
CA ALA A 239 -25.38 -24.13 7.81
C ALA A 239 -26.38 -22.97 8.00
N ALA A 240 -26.89 -22.38 6.92
CA ALA A 240 -27.88 -21.31 7.01
C ALA A 240 -29.22 -21.79 7.58
N GLU A 241 -29.68 -22.98 7.20
CA GLU A 241 -30.93 -23.58 7.65
C GLU A 241 -30.86 -24.07 9.11
N ALA A 242 -29.67 -24.44 9.61
CA ALA A 242 -29.49 -24.97 10.96
C ALA A 242 -29.73 -23.94 12.09
N GLN A 243 -29.72 -22.64 11.80
CA GLN A 243 -29.96 -21.59 12.81
C GLN A 243 -30.86 -20.48 12.23
N PRO A 244 -32.19 -20.71 12.21
CA PRO A 244 -33.16 -19.70 11.78
C PRO A 244 -32.98 -18.38 12.54
N GLY A 245 -33.27 -17.27 11.87
CA GLY A 245 -33.12 -15.93 12.47
C GLY A 245 -31.73 -15.31 12.32
N THR A 246 -30.77 -16.04 11.74
CA THR A 246 -29.39 -15.60 11.50
C THR A 246 -29.00 -15.79 10.03
N TYR A 247 -27.91 -15.17 9.57
CA TYR A 247 -27.32 -15.47 8.27
C TYR A 247 -25.87 -15.97 8.41
N VAL A 248 -25.45 -16.86 7.51
CA VAL A 248 -24.06 -17.32 7.39
C VAL A 248 -23.26 -16.25 6.66
N GLN A 249 -22.27 -15.67 7.32
CA GLN A 249 -21.34 -14.75 6.68
C GLN A 249 -20.26 -15.54 5.93
N LEU A 250 -20.14 -15.28 4.64
CA LEU A 250 -19.07 -15.79 3.80
C LEU A 250 -17.96 -14.74 3.69
N VAL A 251 -16.70 -15.18 3.74
CA VAL A 251 -15.50 -14.34 3.61
C VAL A 251 -14.66 -14.81 2.43
N GLY A 252 -14.49 -13.92 1.47
CA GLY A 252 -13.82 -14.18 0.21
C GLY A 252 -12.37 -13.75 0.21
N HIS A 253 -11.49 -14.66 -0.19
CA HIS A 253 -10.08 -14.38 -0.50
C HIS A 253 -9.90 -14.31 -2.01
N ARG A 254 -9.07 -13.40 -2.50
CA ARG A 254 -8.77 -13.33 -3.94
C ARG A 254 -7.69 -14.36 -4.27
N ALA A 255 -8.06 -15.32 -5.11
CA ALA A 255 -7.15 -16.34 -5.60
C ALA A 255 -6.64 -15.98 -7.00
N TYR A 256 -5.39 -16.35 -7.28
CA TYR A 256 -4.70 -16.03 -8.51
C TYR A 256 -3.97 -17.26 -9.05
N PRO A 257 -3.87 -17.42 -10.37
CA PRO A 257 -2.90 -18.32 -10.94
C PRO A 257 -1.49 -17.73 -10.82
N TRP A 258 -0.45 -18.57 -10.71
CA TRP A 258 0.91 -18.05 -10.81
C TRP A 258 1.26 -17.59 -12.25
N ALA A 259 0.79 -18.37 -13.22
CA ALA A 259 0.88 -18.09 -14.65
C ALA A 259 -0.18 -18.91 -15.39
N ILE A 260 -0.67 -18.38 -16.51
CA ILE A 260 -1.51 -19.11 -17.46
C ILE A 260 -0.65 -19.56 -18.64
N ARG A 261 -0.95 -20.73 -19.22
CA ARG A 261 -0.24 -21.21 -20.41
C ARG A 261 -0.52 -20.27 -21.59
N PRO A 262 0.45 -20.05 -22.50
CA PRO A 262 0.19 -19.29 -23.72
C PRO A 262 -1.01 -19.85 -24.47
N ASN A 263 -1.92 -18.98 -24.93
CA ASN A 263 -3.15 -19.32 -25.66
C ASN A 263 -4.16 -20.19 -24.89
N ALA A 264 -4.00 -20.37 -23.57
CA ALA A 264 -5.00 -21.00 -22.72
C ALA A 264 -5.87 -19.95 -22.05
N LEU A 265 -7.14 -20.28 -21.85
CA LEU A 265 -8.04 -19.49 -21.00
C LEU A 265 -7.91 -19.98 -19.56
N PRO A 266 -8.03 -19.08 -18.56
CA PRO A 266 -7.95 -19.47 -17.16
C PRO A 266 -9.14 -20.35 -16.74
N GLU A 267 -8.86 -21.34 -15.89
CA GLU A 267 -9.83 -22.22 -15.25
C GLU A 267 -9.80 -22.04 -13.72
N PHE A 268 -10.83 -22.49 -13.00
CA PHE A 268 -10.85 -22.40 -11.54
C PHE A 268 -9.61 -23.04 -10.91
N ALA A 269 -9.23 -24.23 -11.40
CA ALA A 269 -8.09 -25.00 -10.90
C ALA A 269 -6.72 -24.36 -11.17
N ASP A 270 -6.62 -23.31 -12.01
CA ASP A 270 -5.37 -22.55 -12.15
C ASP A 270 -5.06 -21.68 -10.92
N HIS A 271 -6.06 -21.35 -10.11
CA HIS A 271 -5.97 -20.35 -9.05
C HIS A 271 -5.40 -20.92 -7.75
N ILE A 272 -4.12 -21.26 -7.77
CA ILE A 272 -3.42 -21.91 -6.66
C ILE A 272 -2.70 -20.95 -5.70
N CYS A 273 -2.70 -19.64 -6.00
CA CYS A 273 -1.98 -18.65 -5.22
C CYS A 273 -2.92 -17.73 -4.43
N LEU A 274 -2.51 -17.39 -3.22
CA LEU A 274 -3.08 -16.34 -2.40
C LEU A 274 -2.04 -15.25 -2.16
N ARG A 275 -2.49 -14.09 -1.70
CA ARG A 275 -1.57 -13.05 -1.23
C ARG A 275 -1.27 -13.25 0.25
N PHE A 276 0.01 -13.31 0.62
CA PHE A 276 0.37 -13.34 2.05
C PHE A 276 0.06 -12.00 2.74
N ASP A 277 0.07 -10.90 1.97
CA ASP A 277 -0.22 -9.55 2.44
C ASP A 277 -1.65 -9.08 2.13
N GLU A 278 -2.59 -10.02 2.01
CA GLU A 278 -4.01 -9.69 1.82
C GLU A 278 -4.55 -8.95 3.05
N GLY A 279 -5.41 -7.96 2.81
CA GLY A 279 -6.17 -7.29 3.87
C GLY A 279 -7.40 -8.10 4.31
N ALA A 280 -8.41 -7.41 4.81
CA ALA A 280 -9.70 -8.05 5.06
C ALA A 280 -10.28 -8.61 3.75
N GLY A 281 -10.78 -9.85 3.83
CA GLY A 281 -11.53 -10.47 2.73
C GLY A 281 -12.81 -9.70 2.38
N HIS A 282 -13.51 -10.14 1.35
CA HIS A 282 -14.77 -9.51 0.92
C HIS A 282 -15.98 -10.35 1.31
N GLY A 283 -17.06 -9.69 1.75
CA GLY A 283 -18.22 -10.35 2.32
C GLY A 283 -19.22 -10.84 1.28
N ARG A 284 -19.71 -12.07 1.49
CA ARG A 284 -20.90 -12.67 0.86
C ARG A 284 -21.77 -13.29 1.96
N TRP A 285 -22.94 -13.82 1.62
CA TRP A 285 -23.82 -14.39 2.65
C TRP A 285 -24.71 -15.49 2.12
N CYS A 286 -25.14 -16.36 3.04
CA CYS A 286 -26.23 -17.28 2.83
C CYS A 286 -27.27 -17.12 3.94
N TYR A 287 -28.54 -17.04 3.58
CA TYR A 287 -29.61 -16.71 4.50
C TYR A 287 -30.86 -17.54 4.21
N ALA A 288 -31.46 -18.13 5.25
CA ALA A 288 -32.74 -18.82 5.21
C ALA A 288 -33.84 -17.85 5.69
N PRO A 289 -34.60 -17.21 4.78
CA PRO A 289 -35.52 -16.13 5.14
C PRO A 289 -36.61 -16.58 6.11
N GLN A 290 -36.96 -15.71 7.07
CA GLN A 290 -38.04 -15.93 8.03
C GLN A 290 -39.20 -14.95 7.76
N PRO A 291 -40.47 -15.41 7.69
CA PRO A 291 -41.62 -14.55 7.37
C PRO A 291 -41.78 -13.33 8.27
N ASP A 292 -41.49 -13.47 9.56
CA ASP A 292 -41.70 -12.41 10.57
C ASP A 292 -40.44 -11.57 10.84
N GLN A 293 -39.36 -11.78 10.08
CA GLN A 293 -38.09 -11.09 10.28
C GLN A 293 -37.84 -10.05 9.19
N ALA A 294 -37.86 -8.77 9.57
CA ALA A 294 -37.47 -7.69 8.68
C ALA A 294 -36.00 -7.83 8.28
N ALA A 295 -35.76 -8.16 7.01
CA ALA A 295 -34.44 -8.39 6.45
C ALA A 295 -34.29 -7.59 5.15
N VAL A 296 -33.21 -6.81 5.05
CA VAL A 296 -32.89 -6.05 3.83
C VAL A 296 -31.61 -6.61 3.22
N TRP A 297 -31.69 -7.09 1.99
CA TRP A 297 -30.59 -7.80 1.35
C TRP A 297 -29.64 -6.79 0.69
N ARG A 298 -28.35 -6.92 1.00
CA ARG A 298 -27.27 -6.06 0.48
C ARG A 298 -26.13 -6.90 -0.04
N TRP A 299 -25.23 -6.30 -0.80
CA TRP A 299 -24.08 -6.99 -1.41
C TRP A 299 -23.26 -7.86 -0.44
N ARG A 300 -22.96 -7.34 0.76
CA ARG A 300 -22.02 -7.97 1.73
C ARG A 300 -22.68 -8.62 2.94
N ARG A 301 -23.94 -8.30 3.23
CA ARG A 301 -24.65 -8.68 4.46
C ARG A 301 -26.17 -8.65 4.28
N VAL A 302 -26.87 -9.21 5.25
CA VAL A 302 -28.32 -9.06 5.43
C VAL A 302 -28.58 -8.11 6.60
N VAL A 303 -29.10 -6.92 6.32
CA VAL A 303 -29.38 -5.90 7.36
C VAL A 303 -30.64 -6.29 8.12
N GLY A 304 -30.64 -6.10 9.45
CA GLY A 304 -31.74 -6.52 10.33
C GLY A 304 -31.61 -7.97 10.84
N VAL A 305 -30.62 -8.72 10.34
CA VAL A 305 -30.37 -10.11 10.71
C VAL A 305 -28.95 -10.24 11.29
N PRO A 306 -28.76 -10.83 12.47
CA PRO A 306 -27.43 -11.07 13.01
C PRO A 306 -26.66 -12.10 12.18
N ALA A 307 -25.37 -11.85 11.98
CA ALA A 307 -24.45 -12.83 11.40
C ALA A 307 -24.15 -13.95 12.40
N ARG A 308 -24.07 -15.18 11.91
CA ARG A 308 -23.55 -16.30 12.69
C ARG A 308 -22.07 -16.11 13.03
N GLN A 309 -21.61 -16.79 14.07
CA GLN A 309 -20.20 -16.74 14.48
C GLN A 309 -19.29 -17.58 13.57
N ASP A 310 -19.80 -18.67 13.01
CA ASP A 310 -19.09 -19.49 12.05
C ASP A 310 -19.09 -18.85 10.65
N LEU A 311 -17.88 -18.58 10.16
CA LEU A 311 -17.64 -17.98 8.85
C LEU A 311 -17.28 -19.08 7.85
N ILE A 312 -17.84 -18.99 6.64
CA ILE A 312 -17.45 -19.89 5.54
C ILE A 312 -16.54 -19.14 4.57
N ARG A 313 -15.42 -19.75 4.19
CA ARG A 313 -14.48 -19.15 3.22
C ARG A 313 -14.87 -19.50 1.79
N PHE A 314 -14.67 -18.56 0.87
CA PHE A 314 -14.68 -18.80 -0.57
C PHE A 314 -13.49 -18.10 -1.24
N TYR A 315 -13.22 -18.46 -2.49
CA TYR A 315 -12.07 -17.98 -3.24
C TYR A 315 -12.50 -17.35 -4.56
N ARG A 316 -12.36 -16.03 -4.66
CA ARG A 316 -12.64 -15.29 -5.89
C ARG A 316 -11.51 -15.50 -6.88
N CYS A 317 -11.78 -16.28 -7.92
CA CYS A 317 -10.82 -16.68 -8.94
C CYS A 317 -10.63 -15.55 -9.95
N MET A 318 -9.69 -14.66 -9.64
CA MET A 318 -9.60 -13.36 -10.29
C MET A 318 -9.36 -13.45 -11.79
N ALA A 319 -8.53 -14.38 -12.29
CA ALA A 319 -8.18 -14.40 -13.71
C ALA A 319 -9.36 -14.74 -14.64
N LEU A 320 -10.43 -15.37 -14.11
CA LEU A 320 -11.64 -15.73 -14.86
C LEU A 320 -12.37 -14.51 -15.45
N ARG A 321 -12.32 -13.36 -14.76
CA ARG A 321 -12.94 -12.09 -15.20
C ARG A 321 -12.18 -11.40 -16.34
N TYR A 322 -10.88 -11.70 -16.52
CA TYR A 322 -9.97 -10.85 -17.31
C TYR A 322 -9.56 -11.51 -18.65
N GLY A 323 -10.17 -12.66 -19.00
CA GLY A 323 -9.60 -13.64 -19.94
C GLY A 323 -9.63 -13.27 -21.43
N GLU A 324 -10.63 -12.51 -21.89
CA GLU A 324 -10.96 -12.43 -23.33
C GLU A 324 -10.56 -11.10 -24.01
N GLU A 325 -10.75 -9.94 -23.36
CA GLU A 325 -10.50 -8.63 -24.00
C GLU A 325 -9.04 -8.35 -24.38
N THR A 326 -8.09 -9.13 -23.85
CA THR A 326 -6.65 -8.85 -24.02
C THR A 326 -5.92 -9.80 -24.98
N GLY A 327 -6.64 -10.62 -25.76
CA GLY A 327 -6.02 -11.46 -26.79
C GLY A 327 -5.17 -12.61 -26.24
N GLY A 328 -5.69 -13.38 -25.28
CA GLY A 328 -5.20 -14.74 -24.98
C GLY A 328 -3.85 -14.87 -24.26
N GLY A 329 -3.35 -13.78 -23.65
CA GLY A 329 -2.06 -13.77 -22.96
C GLY A 329 -2.06 -12.90 -21.70
N GLN A 330 -2.89 -13.22 -20.71
CA GLN A 330 -2.87 -12.50 -19.44
C GLN A 330 -1.50 -12.64 -18.75
N GLN A 331 -0.82 -11.51 -18.58
CA GLN A 331 0.24 -11.41 -17.59
C GLN A 331 -0.41 -11.23 -16.22
N VAL A 332 -0.46 -12.30 -15.41
CA VAL A 332 -0.93 -12.26 -14.01
C VAL A 332 -0.36 -11.07 -13.23
N SER A 333 0.87 -10.64 -13.55
CA SER A 333 1.52 -9.46 -12.96
C SER A 333 0.77 -8.13 -13.14
N ARG A 334 -0.20 -8.06 -14.06
CA ARG A 334 -1.11 -6.91 -14.22
C ARG A 334 -2.25 -6.92 -13.21
N LEU A 335 -2.65 -8.08 -12.71
CA LEU A 335 -3.74 -8.24 -11.74
C LEU A 335 -3.26 -8.19 -10.29
N VAL A 336 -2.01 -8.60 -10.05
CA VAL A 336 -1.43 -8.74 -8.72
C VAL A 336 0.10 -8.71 -8.79
N PRO A 337 0.81 -8.10 -7.82
CA PRO A 337 2.26 -8.17 -7.77
C PRO A 337 2.72 -9.61 -7.55
N LYS A 338 3.49 -10.20 -8.47
CA LYS A 338 3.98 -11.59 -8.28
C LYS A 338 4.77 -11.80 -6.98
N SER A 339 5.36 -10.75 -6.42
CA SER A 339 6.04 -10.80 -5.13
C SER A 339 5.13 -10.98 -3.91
N SER A 340 3.80 -10.85 -4.01
CA SER A 340 2.86 -11.17 -2.92
C SER A 340 2.26 -12.58 -2.99
N LEU A 341 2.40 -13.27 -4.12
CA LEU A 341 1.73 -14.54 -4.34
C LEU A 341 2.49 -15.71 -3.69
N VAL A 342 1.83 -16.40 -2.78
CA VAL A 342 2.26 -17.66 -2.18
C VAL A 342 1.34 -18.80 -2.61
N GLU A 343 1.87 -20.01 -2.76
CA GLU A 343 1.04 -21.17 -3.05
C GLU A 343 0.17 -21.53 -1.83
N SER A 344 -1.07 -21.93 -2.09
CA SER A 344 -1.97 -22.46 -1.09
C SER A 344 -2.08 -23.97 -1.27
N ASP A 345 -1.61 -24.75 -0.29
CA ASP A 345 -1.76 -26.21 -0.28
C ASP A 345 -3.22 -26.63 -0.45
N PHE A 346 -4.13 -25.85 0.12
CA PHE A 346 -5.56 -26.08 0.00
C PHE A 346 -6.05 -25.96 -1.45
N LEU A 347 -5.69 -24.88 -2.16
CA LEU A 347 -6.11 -24.67 -3.55
C LEU A 347 -5.37 -25.62 -4.51
N LEU A 348 -4.12 -25.99 -4.19
CA LEU A 348 -3.38 -27.02 -4.90
C LEU A 348 -4.09 -28.38 -4.82
N ASN A 349 -4.56 -28.77 -3.63
CA ASN A 349 -5.31 -30.03 -3.44
C ASN A 349 -6.62 -30.03 -4.23
N ILE A 350 -7.31 -28.89 -4.32
CA ILE A 350 -8.50 -28.75 -5.18
C ILE A 350 -8.12 -28.95 -6.66
N ALA A 351 -7.06 -28.32 -7.12
CA ALA A 351 -6.59 -28.47 -8.50
C ALA A 351 -6.19 -29.92 -8.81
N GLU A 352 -5.50 -30.59 -7.89
CA GLU A 352 -5.11 -32.00 -8.02
C GLU A 352 -6.31 -32.95 -8.02
N ALA A 353 -7.30 -32.72 -7.15
CA ALA A 353 -8.54 -33.50 -7.12
C ALA A 353 -9.35 -33.37 -8.42
N ALA A 354 -9.26 -32.22 -9.09
CA ALA A 354 -9.82 -32.00 -10.42
C ALA A 354 -8.97 -32.61 -11.56
N GLY A 355 -7.82 -33.21 -11.27
CA GLY A 355 -6.88 -33.74 -12.27
C GLY A 355 -6.15 -32.65 -13.06
N HIS A 356 -6.21 -31.40 -12.60
CA HIS A 356 -5.60 -30.26 -13.27
C HIS A 356 -4.13 -30.10 -12.89
N LYS A 357 -3.34 -29.56 -13.82
CA LYS A 357 -1.90 -29.29 -13.61
C LYS A 357 -1.64 -27.80 -13.73
N PRO A 358 -1.85 -26.99 -12.68
CA PRO A 358 -1.59 -25.55 -12.71
C PRO A 358 -0.09 -25.24 -12.86
N ARG A 359 0.26 -24.07 -13.39
CA ARG A 359 1.65 -23.59 -13.38
C ARG A 359 2.02 -23.18 -11.97
N ARG A 360 3.06 -23.79 -11.41
CA ARG A 360 3.55 -23.54 -10.05
C ARG A 360 4.64 -22.50 -9.97
N LEU A 361 4.87 -21.98 -8.77
CA LEU A 361 5.97 -21.07 -8.47
C LEU A 361 7.31 -21.77 -8.70
N PRO A 362 8.34 -21.09 -9.25
CA PRO A 362 9.67 -21.66 -9.34
C PRO A 362 10.30 -21.78 -7.95
N ASP A 363 11.14 -22.79 -7.75
CA ASP A 363 11.86 -22.96 -6.49
C ASP A 363 12.79 -21.77 -6.21
N ALA A 364 12.91 -21.42 -4.92
CA ALA A 364 13.87 -20.45 -4.44
C ALA A 364 14.56 -20.99 -3.18
N GLN A 365 15.84 -20.66 -3.02
CA GLN A 365 16.63 -21.03 -1.85
C GLN A 365 17.43 -19.83 -1.34
N THR A 366 17.67 -19.81 -0.03
CA THR A 366 18.56 -18.84 0.61
C THR A 366 20.02 -19.27 0.51
N ARG A 367 20.93 -18.29 0.53
CA ARG A 367 22.38 -18.52 0.56
C ARG A 367 22.82 -18.81 1.99
N LYS A 368 23.42 -19.97 2.25
CA LYS A 368 23.80 -20.43 3.60
C LYS A 368 25.06 -19.73 4.14
N ASP A 369 26.04 -19.43 3.28
CA ASP A 369 27.35 -18.91 3.70
C ASP A 369 27.26 -17.57 4.44
N ASN A 370 26.33 -16.71 4.02
CA ASN A 370 26.09 -15.40 4.59
C ASN A 370 25.16 -15.42 5.81
N GLN A 371 24.69 -16.57 6.30
CA GLN A 371 23.78 -16.65 7.45
C GLN A 371 24.49 -16.56 8.81
N ARG A 372 25.79 -16.88 8.87
CA ARG A 372 26.53 -16.98 10.14
C ARG A 372 27.58 -15.89 10.36
N ARG A 373 27.86 -15.11 9.32
CA ARG A 373 28.80 -13.99 9.35
C ARG A 373 28.08 -12.68 9.68
N ASN A 374 28.81 -11.69 10.17
CA ASN A 374 28.26 -10.38 10.55
C ASN A 374 29.01 -9.20 9.90
N ASP A 375 29.83 -9.45 8.88
CA ASP A 375 30.46 -8.37 8.12
C ASP A 375 29.42 -7.55 7.35
N VAL A 376 29.57 -6.22 7.45
CA VAL A 376 28.62 -5.25 6.90
C VAL A 376 29.27 -4.49 5.74
N ALA A 377 28.52 -4.39 4.63
CA ALA A 377 28.86 -3.54 3.51
C ALA A 377 27.87 -2.39 3.34
N ILE A 378 28.39 -1.18 3.21
CA ILE A 378 27.61 -0.01 2.80
C ILE A 378 27.81 0.22 1.30
N VAL A 379 26.70 0.45 0.60
CA VAL A 379 26.71 1.04 -0.75
C VAL A 379 26.13 2.46 -0.69
N THR A 380 26.82 3.41 -1.28
CA THR A 380 26.40 4.82 -1.27
C THR A 380 26.72 5.53 -2.59
N THR A 381 26.03 6.64 -2.83
CA THR A 381 26.26 7.53 -3.98
C THR A 381 26.59 8.92 -3.49
N MET A 382 27.66 9.54 -3.98
CA MET A 382 28.08 10.87 -3.58
C MET A 382 28.25 11.81 -4.77
N LYS A 383 28.07 13.11 -4.53
CA LYS A 383 28.41 14.20 -5.44
C LYS A 383 28.79 15.39 -4.59
N ASN A 384 30.03 15.86 -4.67
CA ASN A 384 30.53 16.99 -3.89
C ASN A 384 30.28 16.84 -2.38
N GLU A 385 30.86 15.82 -1.77
CA GLU A 385 30.74 15.47 -0.34
C GLU A 385 32.10 15.40 0.37
N GLY A 386 33.17 15.83 -0.31
CA GLY A 386 34.57 15.63 0.07
C GLY A 386 34.89 15.93 1.54
N PRO A 387 34.43 17.07 2.11
CA PRO A 387 34.68 17.41 3.52
C PRO A 387 34.15 16.40 4.53
N PHE A 388 33.08 15.66 4.19
CA PHE A 388 32.35 14.81 5.13
C PHE A 388 32.78 13.33 5.05
N ILE A 389 33.57 12.95 4.05
CA ILE A 389 33.98 11.57 3.78
C ILE A 389 34.70 10.96 4.98
N LEU A 390 35.65 11.68 5.56
CA LEU A 390 36.60 11.12 6.51
C LEU A 390 35.93 10.75 7.84
N GLU A 391 35.13 11.65 8.40
CA GLU A 391 34.33 11.37 9.60
C GLU A 391 33.35 10.23 9.34
N TRP A 392 32.63 10.27 8.20
CA TRP A 392 31.63 9.26 7.89
C TRP A 392 32.26 7.86 7.79
N LEU A 393 33.43 7.73 7.14
CA LEU A 393 34.19 6.48 7.10
C LEU A 393 34.68 6.06 8.49
N ALA A 394 35.29 6.98 9.24
CA ALA A 394 35.81 6.70 10.57
C ALA A 394 34.70 6.22 11.52
N TYR A 395 33.56 6.91 11.56
CA TYR A 395 32.40 6.54 12.36
C TYR A 395 31.90 5.14 12.04
N HIS A 396 31.64 4.86 10.77
CA HIS A 396 31.09 3.57 10.37
C HIS A 396 32.09 2.43 10.61
N ARG A 397 33.40 2.68 10.44
CA ARG A 397 34.44 1.71 10.80
C ARG A 397 34.46 1.39 12.29
N VAL A 398 34.41 2.39 13.17
CA VAL A 398 34.48 2.15 14.62
C VAL A 398 33.24 1.44 15.17
N ILE A 399 32.07 1.58 14.54
CA ILE A 399 30.88 0.79 14.92
C ILE A 399 30.88 -0.62 14.31
N GLY A 400 31.83 -0.96 13.42
CA GLY A 400 32.01 -2.31 12.89
C GLY A 400 31.63 -2.52 11.41
N VAL A 401 31.55 -1.46 10.60
CA VAL A 401 31.44 -1.58 9.14
C VAL A 401 32.83 -1.84 8.54
N GLU A 402 32.92 -2.84 7.68
CA GLU A 402 34.19 -3.31 7.12
C GLU A 402 34.37 -2.95 5.64
N LYS A 403 33.25 -2.78 4.93
CA LYS A 403 33.22 -2.71 3.47
C LYS A 403 32.44 -1.48 3.00
N PHE A 404 33.04 -0.71 2.11
CA PHE A 404 32.46 0.50 1.56
C PHE A 404 32.55 0.44 0.04
N LEU A 405 31.40 0.46 -0.63
CA LEU A 405 31.30 0.62 -2.07
C LEU A 405 30.68 1.98 -2.38
N VAL A 406 31.47 2.86 -2.95
CA VAL A 406 31.08 4.24 -3.23
C VAL A 406 30.97 4.46 -4.73
N PHE A 407 29.86 5.04 -5.15
CA PHE A 407 29.68 5.56 -6.50
C PHE A 407 29.71 7.09 -6.48
N THR A 408 30.48 7.72 -7.35
CA THR A 408 30.48 9.19 -7.46
C THR A 408 29.76 9.64 -8.74
N ASN A 409 29.22 10.86 -8.69
CA ASN A 409 28.55 11.49 -9.84
C ASN A 409 29.12 12.89 -10.03
N ASP A 410 29.76 13.15 -11.17
CA ASP A 410 30.10 14.50 -11.65
C ASP A 410 30.67 15.42 -10.55
N CYS A 411 31.68 14.94 -9.83
CA CYS A 411 32.27 15.69 -8.72
C CYS A 411 33.16 16.82 -9.24
N THR A 412 33.20 17.91 -8.50
CA THR A 412 33.94 19.13 -8.86
C THR A 412 34.74 19.70 -7.69
N ASP A 413 34.68 19.07 -6.51
CA ASP A 413 35.34 19.49 -5.26
C ASP A 413 36.50 18.57 -4.84
N GLY A 414 36.88 17.63 -5.71
CA GLY A 414 37.89 16.60 -5.42
C GLY A 414 37.34 15.34 -4.73
N THR A 415 36.02 15.22 -4.50
CA THR A 415 35.39 14.02 -3.90
C THR A 415 35.80 12.71 -4.59
N ASP A 416 35.71 12.66 -5.91
CA ASP A 416 36.04 11.49 -6.73
C ASP A 416 37.53 11.14 -6.67
N THR A 417 38.39 12.15 -6.82
CA THR A 417 39.85 12.02 -6.72
C THR A 417 40.28 11.54 -5.34
N PHE A 418 39.61 12.01 -4.29
CA PHE A 418 39.85 11.55 -2.92
C PHE A 418 39.41 10.08 -2.76
N PHE A 419 38.26 9.69 -3.30
CA PHE A 419 37.86 8.27 -3.27
C PHE A 419 38.76 7.36 -4.10
N ASP A 420 39.31 7.83 -5.22
CA ASP A 420 40.33 7.10 -5.98
C ASP A 420 41.60 6.87 -5.15
N LEU A 421 42.03 7.88 -4.38
CA LEU A 421 43.13 7.73 -3.44
C LEU A 421 42.80 6.69 -2.35
N LEU A 422 41.63 6.81 -1.71
CA LEU A 422 41.20 5.87 -0.66
C LEU A 422 41.08 4.44 -1.19
N GLN A 423 40.67 4.25 -2.45
CA GLN A 423 40.67 2.95 -3.11
C GLN A 423 42.09 2.42 -3.33
N ARG A 424 43.03 3.25 -3.83
CA ARG A 424 44.44 2.84 -3.97
C ARG A 424 45.06 2.44 -2.63
N LYS A 425 44.61 3.05 -1.52
CA LYS A 425 45.02 2.72 -0.16
C LYS A 425 44.27 1.52 0.44
N GLY A 426 43.33 0.92 -0.30
CA GLY A 426 42.58 -0.26 0.13
C GLY A 426 41.52 0.01 1.22
N ILE A 427 41.07 1.25 1.37
CA ILE A 427 40.11 1.67 2.41
C ILE A 427 38.66 1.50 1.93
N VAL A 428 38.41 1.73 0.64
CA VAL A 428 37.09 1.64 -0.01
C VAL A 428 37.21 0.99 -1.39
N GLU A 429 36.08 0.59 -1.96
CA GLU A 429 35.91 0.38 -3.40
C GLU A 429 35.17 1.58 -3.98
N HIS A 430 35.71 2.18 -5.04
CA HIS A 430 35.17 3.36 -5.72
C HIS A 430 34.86 3.06 -7.19
N ARG A 431 33.71 3.55 -7.66
CA ARG A 431 33.30 3.48 -9.07
C ARG A 431 32.74 4.82 -9.50
N GLU A 432 32.97 5.20 -10.75
CA GLU A 432 32.13 6.21 -11.40
C GLU A 432 30.72 5.62 -11.61
N ASN A 433 29.68 6.41 -11.41
CA ASN A 433 28.31 5.93 -11.53
C ASN A 433 27.86 5.78 -12.99
N PRO A 434 27.47 4.58 -13.46
CA PRO A 434 27.12 4.32 -14.87
C PRO A 434 25.70 4.78 -15.24
N PHE A 435 25.16 5.80 -14.58
CA PHE A 435 23.75 6.17 -14.70
C PHE A 435 23.35 6.70 -16.07
N ARG A 436 24.28 7.36 -16.78
CA ARG A 436 24.10 7.79 -18.17
C ARG A 436 24.05 6.60 -19.12
N GLU A 437 24.94 5.63 -18.93
CA GLU A 437 25.02 4.42 -19.77
C GLU A 437 23.79 3.53 -19.58
N MET A 438 23.24 3.52 -18.37
CA MET A 438 22.07 2.71 -18.02
C MET A 438 20.73 3.40 -18.29
N ASP A 439 20.72 4.70 -18.62
CA ASP A 439 19.52 5.53 -18.72
C ASP A 439 18.63 5.42 -17.46
N LEU A 440 19.27 5.56 -16.29
CA LEU A 440 18.62 5.45 -14.98
C LEU A 440 18.95 6.66 -14.11
N LYS A 441 18.10 6.90 -13.11
CA LYS A 441 18.42 7.82 -12.02
C LYS A 441 19.69 7.36 -11.28
N PRO A 442 20.60 8.26 -10.89
CA PRO A 442 21.92 7.84 -10.42
C PRO A 442 21.92 6.84 -9.25
N GLN A 443 21.05 6.98 -8.24
CA GLN A 443 21.02 5.99 -7.15
C GLN A 443 20.50 4.63 -7.61
N HIS A 444 19.59 4.58 -8.58
CA HIS A 444 19.10 3.32 -9.13
C HIS A 444 20.17 2.61 -9.98
N ALA A 445 20.95 3.36 -10.76
CA ALA A 445 22.05 2.83 -11.54
C ALA A 445 23.16 2.25 -10.65
N ALA A 446 23.60 3.01 -9.64
CA ALA A 446 24.59 2.57 -8.66
C ALA A 446 24.17 1.28 -7.96
N LEU A 447 22.92 1.19 -7.48
CA LEU A 447 22.42 -0.02 -6.82
C LEU A 447 22.35 -1.23 -7.77
N ALA A 448 21.95 -1.03 -9.03
CA ALA A 448 21.94 -2.09 -10.03
C ALA A 448 23.36 -2.57 -10.39
N ALA A 449 24.33 -1.67 -10.44
CA ALA A 449 25.75 -2.00 -10.65
C ALA A 449 26.33 -2.73 -9.43
N ALA A 450 26.06 -2.22 -8.23
CA ALA A 450 26.54 -2.77 -6.96
C ALA A 450 26.15 -4.23 -6.72
N GLU A 451 25.00 -4.67 -7.23
CA GLU A 451 24.58 -6.09 -7.15
C GLU A 451 25.56 -7.05 -7.83
N LYS A 452 26.37 -6.55 -8.77
CA LYS A 452 27.34 -7.33 -9.51
C LYS A 452 28.72 -7.33 -8.84
N GLU A 453 28.99 -6.38 -7.95
CA GLU A 453 30.28 -6.18 -7.31
C GLU A 453 30.60 -7.27 -6.27
N PRO A 454 31.81 -7.86 -6.28
CA PRO A 454 32.21 -8.89 -5.32
C PRO A 454 32.08 -8.44 -3.86
N ILE A 455 32.43 -7.19 -3.56
CA ILE A 455 32.37 -6.62 -2.20
C ILE A 455 30.95 -6.70 -1.62
N MET A 456 29.92 -6.47 -2.44
CA MET A 456 28.52 -6.56 -2.02
C MET A 456 28.00 -8.00 -2.04
N LYS A 457 28.31 -8.78 -3.09
CA LYS A 457 27.87 -10.18 -3.21
C LYS A 457 28.33 -11.04 -2.03
N ASN A 458 29.53 -10.79 -1.54
CA ASN A 458 30.19 -11.58 -0.50
C ASN A 458 30.03 -10.99 0.90
N ALA A 459 29.28 -9.89 1.06
CA ALA A 459 28.96 -9.32 2.36
C ALA A 459 27.82 -10.07 3.04
N ALA A 460 27.89 -10.26 4.35
CA ALA A 460 26.83 -10.93 5.10
C ALA A 460 25.61 -10.03 5.29
N TRP A 461 25.85 -8.76 5.59
CA TRP A 461 24.85 -7.70 5.70
C TRP A 461 25.16 -6.57 4.74
N CYS A 462 24.11 -5.98 4.17
CA CYS A 462 24.21 -4.85 3.27
C CYS A 462 23.25 -3.73 3.70
N ILE A 463 23.62 -2.49 3.42
CA ILE A 463 22.74 -1.33 3.54
C ILE A 463 23.07 -0.31 2.45
N CYS A 464 22.03 0.29 1.86
CA CYS A 464 22.17 1.51 1.08
C CYS A 464 21.88 2.68 2.02
N MET A 465 22.81 3.61 2.14
CA MET A 465 22.64 4.80 2.98
C MET A 465 23.45 5.97 2.45
N ASP A 466 23.03 7.17 2.79
CA ASP A 466 23.59 8.44 2.33
C ASP A 466 24.70 8.92 3.30
N VAL A 467 25.60 9.81 2.85
CA VAL A 467 26.75 10.27 3.65
C VAL A 467 26.36 11.24 4.77
N ASP A 468 25.12 11.74 4.76
CA ASP A 468 24.52 12.49 5.87
C ASP A 468 23.77 11.60 6.87
N GLU A 469 23.87 10.28 6.76
CA GLU A 469 23.22 9.31 7.63
C GLU A 469 24.25 8.54 8.50
N TYR A 470 23.94 8.40 9.79
CA TYR A 470 24.81 7.76 10.79
C TYR A 470 24.04 6.72 11.59
N ILE A 471 24.51 5.46 11.59
CA ILE A 471 23.87 4.37 12.35
C ILE A 471 24.18 4.56 13.83
N ASN A 472 23.16 4.88 14.63
CA ASN A 472 23.29 5.09 16.06
C ASN A 472 22.71 3.89 16.81
N VAL A 473 23.57 2.95 17.17
CA VAL A 473 23.20 1.79 18.00
C VAL A 473 23.12 2.28 19.43
N HIS A 474 22.04 1.94 20.16
CA HIS A 474 21.81 2.34 21.55
C HIS A 474 22.20 1.26 22.57
N VAL A 475 22.18 0.00 22.14
CA VAL A 475 22.51 -1.17 22.98
C VAL A 475 24.02 -1.44 23.11
N GLY A 476 24.39 -2.10 24.20
CA GLY A 476 25.76 -2.58 24.45
C GLY A 476 26.79 -1.46 24.38
N ASP A 477 27.87 -1.68 23.62
CA ASP A 477 28.98 -0.74 23.43
C ASP A 477 28.79 0.20 22.22
N GLY A 478 27.59 0.23 21.64
CA GLY A 478 27.27 1.06 20.47
C GLY A 478 27.81 0.55 19.14
N THR A 479 28.21 -0.72 19.07
CA THR A 479 28.66 -1.34 17.82
C THR A 479 27.57 -2.20 17.17
N LEU A 480 27.71 -2.44 15.86
CA LEU A 480 26.86 -3.39 15.12
C LEU A 480 26.99 -4.81 15.68
N GLY A 481 28.16 -5.18 16.22
CA GLY A 481 28.35 -6.44 16.92
C GLY A 481 27.41 -6.59 18.13
N ALA A 482 27.26 -5.53 18.95
CA ALA A 482 26.31 -5.51 20.04
C ALA A 482 24.85 -5.56 19.56
N LEU A 483 24.53 -4.87 18.46
CA LEU A 483 23.20 -4.91 17.85
C LEU A 483 22.83 -6.32 17.38
N PHE A 484 23.71 -7.00 16.63
CA PHE A 484 23.47 -8.37 16.15
C PHE A 484 23.38 -9.38 17.29
N LYS A 485 24.11 -9.16 18.39
CA LYS A 485 23.97 -9.98 19.60
C LYS A 485 22.61 -9.78 20.27
N ALA A 486 22.07 -8.56 20.27
CA ALA A 486 20.74 -8.26 20.80
C ALA A 486 19.61 -8.77 19.89
N LEU A 487 19.86 -8.93 18.59
CA LEU A 487 18.90 -9.34 17.56
C LEU A 487 19.41 -10.56 16.76
N PRO A 488 19.65 -11.72 17.42
CA PRO A 488 20.31 -12.86 16.79
C PRO A 488 19.53 -13.48 15.62
N ASP A 489 18.20 -13.41 15.66
CA ASP A 489 17.32 -14.01 14.66
C ASP A 489 16.95 -13.06 13.52
N ALA A 490 17.25 -11.76 13.66
CA ALA A 490 16.91 -10.77 12.65
C ALA A 490 17.71 -10.99 11.36
N ASN A 491 17.05 -10.84 10.22
CA ASN A 491 17.70 -10.76 8.91
C ASN A 491 17.38 -9.47 8.16
N MET A 492 16.54 -8.61 8.73
CA MET A 492 16.32 -7.23 8.30
C MET A 492 16.07 -6.36 9.53
N ILE A 493 16.71 -5.19 9.58
CA ILE A 493 16.57 -4.23 10.67
C ILE A 493 16.31 -2.86 10.05
N SER A 494 15.10 -2.33 10.22
CA SER A 494 14.77 -0.96 9.78
C SER A 494 15.34 0.06 10.76
N LEU A 495 16.28 0.86 10.28
CA LEU A 495 16.89 1.95 11.01
C LEU A 495 16.06 3.21 10.71
N THR A 496 15.05 3.46 11.55
CA THR A 496 14.18 4.63 11.39
C THR A 496 14.99 5.91 11.57
N TRP A 497 14.78 6.88 10.67
CA TRP A 497 15.43 8.18 10.75
C TRP A 497 15.07 8.89 12.05
N ARG A 498 16.07 9.53 12.65
CA ARG A 498 15.90 10.69 13.52
C ARG A 498 16.46 11.87 12.75
N LEU A 499 15.59 12.77 12.31
CA LEU A 499 16.02 13.97 11.59
C LEU A 499 16.71 14.92 12.57
N TYR A 500 17.96 15.25 12.31
CA TYR A 500 18.70 16.27 13.06
C TYR A 500 18.63 17.60 12.32
N GLY A 501 18.33 18.66 13.07
CA GLY A 501 18.37 20.01 12.56
C GLY A 501 19.78 20.59 12.56
N ASN A 502 19.90 21.83 12.09
CA ASN A 502 21.17 22.54 12.05
C ASN A 502 21.61 23.10 13.41
N ALA A 503 20.81 22.96 14.47
CA ALA A 503 21.08 23.49 15.81
C ALA A 503 21.49 24.98 15.83
N ASP A 504 20.90 25.78 14.93
CA ASP A 504 21.25 27.19 14.66
C ASP A 504 22.74 27.42 14.30
N VAL A 505 23.46 26.38 13.87
CA VAL A 505 24.80 26.51 13.30
C VAL A 505 24.67 27.01 11.87
N HIS A 506 25.23 28.19 11.60
CA HIS A 506 25.13 28.84 10.31
C HIS A 506 26.38 28.57 9.45
N GLU A 507 27.54 28.79 10.03
CA GLU A 507 28.85 28.71 9.37
C GLU A 507 29.33 27.26 9.22
N PHE A 508 30.10 26.99 8.16
CA PHE A 508 30.75 25.72 7.95
C PHE A 508 32.02 25.56 8.79
N ASP A 509 31.99 24.58 9.70
CA ASP A 509 33.15 24.13 10.45
C ASP A 509 33.50 22.66 10.09
N PRO A 510 34.78 22.34 9.80
CA PRO A 510 35.19 20.99 9.40
C PRO A 510 35.31 19.99 10.56
N SER A 511 34.92 20.36 11.79
CA SER A 511 34.87 19.43 12.91
C SER A 511 33.83 18.31 12.67
N PRO A 512 33.85 17.22 13.45
CA PRO A 512 32.89 16.13 13.28
C PRO A 512 31.41 16.58 13.41
N ILE A 513 30.60 16.30 12.39
CA ILE A 513 29.14 16.48 12.32
C ILE A 513 28.45 15.95 13.58
N ILE A 514 28.82 14.75 14.04
CA ILE A 514 28.15 14.11 15.19
C ILE A 514 28.36 14.87 16.51
N GLY A 515 29.35 15.76 16.57
CA GLY A 515 29.62 16.65 17.71
C GLY A 515 29.00 18.03 17.58
N GLN A 516 28.66 18.47 16.36
CA GLN A 516 28.15 19.82 16.08
C GLN A 516 26.64 19.94 16.20
N PHE A 517 25.88 18.91 15.83
CA PHE A 517 24.41 18.99 15.73
C PHE A 517 23.75 18.06 16.75
N ASP A 518 23.27 18.63 17.85
CA ASP A 518 22.70 17.87 18.98
C ASP A 518 21.18 18.02 19.13
N ARG A 519 20.50 18.66 18.17
CA ARG A 519 19.04 18.83 18.19
C ARG A 519 18.36 18.05 17.08
N CYS A 520 17.26 17.39 17.41
CA CYS A 520 16.57 16.47 16.49
C CYS A 520 15.05 16.49 16.65
N ALA A 521 14.40 15.77 15.73
CA ALA A 521 13.00 15.42 15.81
C ALA A 521 12.70 14.56 17.04
N PRO A 522 11.53 14.75 17.68
CA PRO A 522 11.07 13.87 18.75
C PRO A 522 10.81 12.47 18.20
N GLU A 523 10.80 11.48 19.07
CA GLU A 523 10.56 10.08 18.67
C GLU A 523 9.23 9.94 17.90
N MET A 524 8.20 10.62 18.41
CA MET A 524 6.85 10.60 17.87
C MET A 524 6.57 11.76 16.89
N ALA A 525 7.43 11.93 15.88
CA ALA A 525 7.26 12.87 14.78
C ALA A 525 6.39 12.31 13.64
N ARG A 526 5.06 12.22 13.84
CA ARG A 526 4.09 11.74 12.80
C ARG A 526 4.18 12.51 11.48
N LYS A 527 4.57 13.78 11.58
CA LYS A 527 4.64 14.77 10.51
C LYS A 527 5.95 15.56 10.66
N PRO A 528 6.61 15.93 9.55
CA PRO A 528 6.31 15.49 8.19
C PRO A 528 6.54 13.98 8.04
N HIS A 529 5.83 13.31 7.14
CA HIS A 529 5.90 11.85 6.99
C HIS A 529 7.32 11.33 6.67
N GLN A 530 8.14 12.18 6.06
CA GLN A 530 9.54 11.93 5.79
C GLN A 530 10.36 11.73 7.07
N ALA A 531 9.96 12.30 8.21
CA ALA A 531 10.67 12.12 9.49
C ALA A 531 10.74 10.66 9.96
N TRP A 532 9.86 9.81 9.43
CA TRP A 532 9.83 8.38 9.72
C TRP A 532 10.33 7.52 8.56
N GLY A 533 10.95 8.10 7.53
CA GLY A 533 11.70 7.30 6.54
C GLY A 533 12.74 6.41 7.24
N PHE A 534 13.11 5.30 6.61
CA PHE A 534 14.15 4.43 7.14
C PHE A 534 15.08 3.92 6.05
N LYS A 535 16.27 3.49 6.46
CA LYS A 535 17.10 2.57 5.67
C LYS A 535 17.12 1.21 6.37
N THR A 536 17.22 0.14 5.61
CA THR A 536 17.16 -1.22 6.16
C THR A 536 18.52 -1.88 6.02
N LEU A 537 19.11 -2.27 7.16
CA LEU A 537 20.24 -3.18 7.20
C LEU A 537 19.69 -4.60 6.97
N PHE A 538 20.10 -5.28 5.91
CA PHE A 538 19.54 -6.58 5.54
C PHE A 538 20.60 -7.63 5.28
N ARG A 539 20.30 -8.88 5.64
CA ARG A 539 21.19 -10.02 5.43
C ARG A 539 21.15 -10.43 3.97
N ASN A 540 22.31 -10.51 3.32
CA ASN A 540 22.42 -10.80 1.89
C ASN A 540 22.34 -12.31 1.58
N ILE A 541 21.20 -12.91 1.94
CA ILE A 541 20.93 -14.34 1.82
C ILE A 541 19.98 -14.68 0.66
N GLY A 542 19.66 -13.71 -0.19
CA GLY A 542 18.88 -13.94 -1.42
C GLY A 542 17.37 -14.00 -1.26
N LEU A 543 16.81 -13.45 -0.16
CA LEU A 543 15.36 -13.28 0.04
C LEU A 543 14.74 -12.33 -1.01
N PHE A 544 15.50 -11.35 -1.48
CA PHE A 544 15.08 -10.34 -2.43
C PHE A 544 15.88 -10.46 -3.73
N LYS A 545 15.29 -9.98 -4.83
CA LYS A 545 15.90 -10.01 -6.16
C LYS A 545 16.93 -8.91 -6.37
N LYS A 546 16.72 -7.74 -5.75
CA LYS A 546 17.55 -6.55 -5.98
C LYS A 546 17.66 -5.65 -4.75
N MET A 547 18.69 -4.82 -4.71
CA MET A 547 18.85 -3.77 -3.71
C MET A 547 17.87 -2.62 -3.99
N GLY A 548 17.67 -1.76 -3.00
CA GLY A 548 16.82 -0.59 -3.12
C GLY A 548 17.18 0.47 -2.10
N VAL A 549 16.75 1.71 -2.38
CA VAL A 549 17.15 2.92 -1.64
C VAL A 549 16.85 2.84 -0.14
N HIS A 550 15.67 2.33 0.23
CA HIS A 550 15.24 2.21 1.64
C HIS A 550 15.35 0.78 2.18
N ARG A 551 15.22 -0.21 1.29
CA ARG A 551 15.24 -1.65 1.58
C ARG A 551 15.43 -2.44 0.29
N PRO A 552 15.83 -3.73 0.38
CA PRO A 552 15.85 -4.59 -0.80
C PRO A 552 14.44 -4.79 -1.39
N LYS A 553 14.36 -4.94 -2.71
CA LYS A 553 13.10 -5.04 -3.49
C LYS A 553 12.99 -6.36 -4.24
N GLY A 554 11.77 -6.70 -4.61
CA GLY A 554 11.46 -7.94 -5.33
C GLY A 554 11.60 -9.16 -4.45
N LEU A 555 10.83 -9.20 -3.35
CA LEU A 555 10.71 -10.38 -2.49
C LEU A 555 10.42 -11.63 -3.33
N LYS A 556 11.15 -12.71 -3.03
CA LYS A 556 10.83 -14.05 -3.51
C LYS A 556 9.77 -14.64 -2.57
N PRO A 557 8.50 -14.71 -2.97
CA PRO A 557 7.42 -15.08 -2.06
C PRO A 557 7.56 -16.48 -1.46
N GLN A 558 8.28 -17.39 -2.14
CA GLN A 558 8.61 -18.73 -1.63
C GLN A 558 9.46 -18.70 -0.34
N LEU A 559 10.06 -17.56 -0.02
CA LEU A 559 10.93 -17.36 1.13
C LEU A 559 10.31 -16.38 2.15
N VAL A 560 9.01 -16.07 2.04
CA VAL A 560 8.34 -15.12 2.94
C VAL A 560 8.43 -15.56 4.41
N ASP A 561 8.25 -16.85 4.68
CA ASP A 561 8.34 -17.43 6.03
C ASP A 561 9.76 -17.44 6.60
N GLN A 562 10.76 -17.06 5.81
CA GLN A 562 12.15 -16.90 6.25
C GLN A 562 12.48 -15.45 6.57
N ILE A 563 11.54 -14.50 6.48
CA ILE A 563 11.77 -13.10 6.85
C ILE A 563 11.65 -12.94 8.36
N ASN A 564 12.72 -12.42 8.98
CA ASN A 564 12.73 -11.96 10.36
C ASN A 564 13.09 -10.48 10.35
N TRP A 565 12.11 -9.66 9.99
CA TRP A 565 12.28 -8.21 9.87
C TRP A 565 11.79 -7.52 11.14
N VAL A 566 12.66 -6.74 11.78
CA VAL A 566 12.35 -5.92 12.95
C VAL A 566 12.57 -4.42 12.69
N ASN A 567 11.89 -3.58 13.46
CA ASN A 567 12.15 -2.14 13.52
C ASN A 567 13.34 -1.79 14.42
N GLY A 568 13.65 -0.50 14.57
CA GLY A 568 14.75 -0.01 15.41
C GLY A 568 14.62 -0.30 16.92
N SER A 569 13.45 -0.76 17.38
CA SER A 569 13.22 -1.25 18.75
C SER A 569 13.29 -2.79 18.86
N GLY A 570 13.61 -3.51 17.78
CA GLY A 570 13.58 -4.97 17.76
C GLY A 570 12.18 -5.59 17.69
N LYS A 571 11.13 -4.78 17.44
CA LYS A 571 9.76 -5.28 17.29
C LYS A 571 9.53 -5.78 15.87
N PRO A 572 8.84 -6.94 15.67
CA PRO A 572 8.56 -7.46 14.34
C PRO A 572 7.79 -6.46 13.46
N MET A 573 8.22 -6.35 12.20
CA MET A 573 7.52 -5.60 11.16
C MET A 573 6.32 -6.42 10.65
N PRO A 574 5.14 -5.81 10.43
CA PRO A 574 3.99 -6.50 9.88
C PRO A 574 4.26 -7.03 8.47
N GLU A 575 3.77 -8.23 8.12
CA GLU A 575 3.98 -8.85 6.81
C GLU A 575 3.54 -7.96 5.64
N LYS A 576 2.45 -7.22 5.80
CA LYS A 576 1.96 -6.25 4.79
C LYS A 576 3.00 -5.20 4.39
N GLU A 577 4.00 -4.94 5.23
CA GLU A 577 5.07 -3.98 4.98
C GLU A 577 6.22 -4.57 4.15
N TYR A 578 6.30 -5.91 4.02
CA TYR A 578 7.45 -6.63 3.45
C TYR A 578 7.79 -6.21 2.01
N ARG A 579 6.78 -5.76 1.26
CA ARG A 579 6.91 -5.42 -0.17
C ARG A 579 6.93 -3.94 -0.48
N THR A 580 6.40 -3.08 0.39
CA THR A 580 6.08 -1.69 0.04
C THR A 580 6.68 -0.67 1.00
N ALA A 581 7.01 -1.03 2.24
CA ALA A 581 7.43 -0.04 3.23
C ALA A 581 8.70 0.73 2.84
N TRP A 582 8.66 2.04 3.05
CA TRP A 582 9.81 2.95 2.93
C TRP A 582 9.96 3.86 4.15
N ARG A 583 8.95 3.85 5.03
CA ARG A 583 8.87 4.60 6.27
C ARG A 583 8.15 3.81 7.35
N SER A 584 8.37 4.20 8.59
CA SER A 584 7.62 3.75 9.76
C SER A 584 6.24 4.40 9.81
N THR A 585 5.35 3.75 10.53
CA THR A 585 3.99 4.19 10.87
C THR A 585 3.88 4.34 12.38
N ALA A 586 2.73 4.82 12.88
CA ALA A 586 2.49 4.89 14.31
C ALA A 586 2.59 3.54 15.02
N SER A 587 2.37 2.41 14.32
CA SER A 587 2.49 1.07 14.89
C SER A 587 3.86 0.42 14.66
N THR A 588 4.70 0.99 13.80
CA THR A 588 6.00 0.38 13.42
C THR A 588 7.21 1.25 13.76
N VAL A 589 7.03 2.50 14.18
CA VAL A 589 8.11 3.35 14.68
C VAL A 589 8.78 2.72 15.91
N GLY A 590 10.10 2.88 16.03
CA GLY A 590 10.89 2.35 17.14
C GLY A 590 12.37 2.75 17.02
N TYR A 591 12.97 3.11 18.17
CA TYR A 591 14.34 3.61 18.28
C TYR A 591 15.13 2.97 19.44
N ASP A 592 14.53 2.03 20.20
CA ASP A 592 15.11 1.58 21.49
C ASP A 592 16.47 0.89 21.36
N MET A 593 16.74 0.25 20.21
CA MET A 593 17.99 -0.48 19.96
C MET A 593 18.90 0.21 18.95
N VAL A 594 18.33 0.80 17.91
CA VAL A 594 19.07 1.50 16.86
C VAL A 594 18.21 2.56 16.18
N SER A 595 18.80 3.71 15.87
CA SER A 595 18.23 4.74 15.00
C SER A 595 19.19 5.07 13.86
N LEU A 596 18.70 5.74 12.83
CA LEU A 596 19.53 6.35 11.81
C LEU A 596 19.50 7.87 11.98
N ASN A 597 20.54 8.45 12.55
CA ASN A 597 20.63 9.91 12.67
C ASN A 597 20.82 10.49 11.26
N HIS A 598 19.92 11.38 10.84
CA HIS A 598 19.96 11.99 9.49
C HIS A 598 20.23 13.48 9.59
N TYR A 599 21.45 13.89 9.26
CA TYR A 599 21.93 15.28 9.28
C TYR A 599 21.69 15.93 7.92
N ALA A 600 20.43 15.93 7.47
CA ALA A 600 20.07 16.30 6.10
C ALA A 600 20.38 17.76 5.75
N VAL A 601 20.41 18.67 6.73
CA VAL A 601 20.65 20.09 6.48
C VAL A 601 22.06 20.56 6.83
N ARG A 602 22.70 19.97 7.86
CA ARG A 602 24.01 20.41 8.40
C ARG A 602 24.00 21.93 8.69
N SER A 603 25.14 22.61 8.65
CA SER A 603 25.24 24.07 8.74
C SER A 603 24.50 24.75 7.57
N ALA A 604 23.98 25.96 7.78
CA ALA A 604 23.32 26.74 6.72
C ALA A 604 24.20 26.93 5.47
N GLU A 605 25.50 27.22 5.61
CA GLU A 605 26.43 27.37 4.49
C GLU A 605 26.60 26.07 3.68
N SER A 606 26.81 24.94 4.35
CA SER A 606 26.87 23.63 3.67
C SER A 606 25.56 23.26 2.96
N PHE A 607 24.43 23.75 3.46
CA PHE A 607 23.14 23.53 2.80
C PHE A 607 23.04 24.29 1.46
N LEU A 608 23.70 25.45 1.32
CA LEU A 608 23.78 26.16 0.03
C LEU A 608 24.44 25.27 -1.03
N VAL A 609 25.57 24.64 -0.68
CA VAL A 609 26.28 23.71 -1.59
C VAL A 609 25.42 22.49 -1.90
N LYS A 610 24.68 21.96 -0.91
CA LYS A 610 23.72 20.86 -1.11
C LYS A 610 22.63 21.24 -2.10
N ARG A 611 22.07 22.45 -1.99
CA ARG A 611 21.04 22.95 -2.91
C ARG A 611 21.59 23.12 -4.32
N ASP A 612 22.79 23.67 -4.46
CA ASP A 612 23.41 23.96 -5.76
C ASP A 612 23.65 22.70 -6.59
N ARG A 613 24.21 21.64 -5.98
CA ARG A 613 24.53 20.41 -6.72
C ARG A 613 23.31 19.57 -7.16
N GLY A 614 22.13 19.82 -6.58
CA GLY A 614 20.87 19.11 -6.83
C GLY A 614 20.74 17.72 -6.16
N ARG A 615 19.62 17.02 -6.44
CA ARG A 615 19.29 15.70 -5.88
C ARG A 615 19.68 14.54 -6.81
N VAL A 616 19.99 13.38 -6.23
CA VAL A 616 20.34 12.13 -6.97
C VAL A 616 19.10 11.32 -7.40
N ASN A 617 17.94 11.50 -6.76
CA ASN A 617 16.70 10.73 -7.02
C ASN A 617 15.53 11.54 -7.62
N HIS A 618 15.38 12.81 -7.27
CA HIS A 618 14.30 13.69 -7.72
C HIS A 618 14.94 14.93 -8.33
N VAL A 619 15.58 14.77 -9.47
CA VAL A 619 16.36 15.81 -10.16
C VAL A 619 15.50 17.05 -10.52
N ASP A 620 14.20 16.87 -10.70
CA ASP A 620 13.26 17.93 -11.13
C ASP A 620 12.75 18.84 -9.99
N ARG A 621 13.26 18.69 -8.75
CA ARG A 621 12.73 19.40 -7.58
C ARG A 621 13.76 20.20 -6.82
N ASP A 622 13.50 21.51 -6.71
CA ASP A 622 14.31 22.43 -5.91
C ASP A 622 14.41 21.97 -4.43
N GLN A 623 15.56 22.23 -3.82
CA GLN A 623 15.82 22.09 -2.38
C GLN A 623 15.75 23.47 -1.71
N GLY A 624 14.68 24.21 -1.98
CA GLY A 624 14.41 25.52 -1.40
C GLY A 624 13.84 25.46 0.03
N LEU A 625 13.16 26.53 0.45
CA LEU A 625 12.70 26.74 1.83
C LEU A 625 11.80 25.60 2.36
N ALA A 626 10.92 25.04 1.54
CA ALA A 626 10.05 23.94 1.96
C ALA A 626 10.81 22.62 2.24
N TYR A 627 12.00 22.43 1.65
CA TYR A 627 12.86 21.29 1.98
C TYR A 627 13.61 21.55 3.29
N TRP A 628 14.24 22.73 3.42
CA TRP A 628 14.91 23.14 4.66
C TRP A 628 13.95 23.03 5.84
N PHE A 629 12.77 23.62 5.74
CA PHE A 629 11.74 23.56 6.77
C PHE A 629 11.37 22.11 7.13
N ARG A 630 11.10 21.22 6.17
CA ARG A 630 10.76 19.82 6.49
C ARG A 630 11.88 19.04 7.17
N MET A 631 13.12 19.27 6.76
CA MET A 631 14.26 18.44 7.16
C MET A 631 15.01 18.99 8.38
N ASN A 632 14.89 20.30 8.65
CA ASN A 632 15.55 20.96 9.77
C ASN A 632 14.70 20.86 11.04
N ASN A 633 14.96 19.87 11.89
CA ASN A 633 14.18 19.63 13.10
C ASN A 633 15.03 19.81 14.36
N ASN A 634 14.74 20.84 15.15
CA ASN A 634 15.52 21.23 16.34
C ASN A 634 14.73 21.08 17.66
N TYR A 635 13.72 20.21 17.68
CA TYR A 635 12.75 20.10 18.78
C TYR A 635 13.37 19.72 20.13
N GLU A 636 14.11 18.61 20.21
CA GLU A 636 14.72 18.12 21.45
C GLU A 636 16.22 17.87 21.31
N GLU A 637 16.95 17.97 22.43
CA GLU A 637 18.37 17.66 22.50
C GLU A 637 18.58 16.13 22.54
N ASN A 638 19.50 15.61 21.73
CA ASN A 638 19.93 14.23 21.72
C ASN A 638 21.45 14.11 21.49
N ARG A 639 22.15 13.62 22.52
CA ARG A 639 23.62 13.43 22.50
C ARG A 639 24.05 11.97 22.49
N SER A 640 23.14 11.04 22.21
CA SER A 640 23.40 9.59 22.32
C SER A 640 24.57 9.12 21.46
N ILE A 641 24.72 9.68 20.24
CA ILE A 641 25.78 9.34 19.30
C ILE A 641 27.17 9.83 19.76
N MET A 642 27.22 10.89 20.56
CA MET A 642 28.46 11.57 20.96
C MET A 642 29.40 10.67 21.77
N ARG A 643 28.88 9.59 22.37
CA ARG A 643 29.71 8.56 23.03
C ARG A 643 30.77 7.96 22.11
N MET A 644 30.56 8.02 20.79
CA MET A 644 31.48 7.50 19.79
C MET A 644 32.60 8.47 19.43
N ILE A 645 32.49 9.77 19.76
CA ILE A 645 33.45 10.81 19.38
C ILE A 645 34.90 10.41 19.68
N PRO A 646 35.27 9.94 20.89
CA PRO A 646 36.66 9.58 21.17
C PRO A 646 37.21 8.48 20.24
N ARG A 647 36.36 7.53 19.82
CA ARG A 647 36.76 6.45 18.90
C ARG A 647 36.88 6.98 17.46
N VAL A 648 35.95 7.85 17.06
CA VAL A 648 35.93 8.49 15.73
C VAL A 648 37.17 9.35 15.55
N GLU A 649 37.48 10.22 16.51
CA GLU A 649 38.66 11.08 16.47
C GLU A 649 39.95 10.27 16.38
N ALA A 650 40.06 9.18 17.14
CA ALA A 650 41.21 8.29 17.05
C ALA A 650 41.36 7.63 15.66
N GLU A 651 40.26 7.17 15.05
CA GLU A 651 40.30 6.57 13.71
C GLU A 651 40.55 7.62 12.62
N MET A 652 39.99 8.83 12.73
CA MET A 652 40.29 9.95 11.84
C MET A 652 41.77 10.33 11.93
N ALA A 653 42.32 10.46 13.14
CA ALA A 653 43.72 10.74 13.36
C ALA A 653 44.62 9.70 12.69
N ARG A 654 44.29 8.41 12.84
CA ARG A 654 44.99 7.29 12.19
C ARG A 654 44.96 7.39 10.66
N LEU A 655 43.81 7.75 10.08
CA LEU A 655 43.69 7.93 8.62
C LEU A 655 44.51 9.14 8.13
N LEU A 656 44.56 10.20 8.92
CA LEU A 656 45.31 11.43 8.62
C LEU A 656 46.81 11.34 8.89
N GLU A 657 47.31 10.22 9.44
CA GLU A 657 48.76 9.93 9.48
C GLU A 657 49.34 9.80 8.07
N ASP A 658 48.53 9.38 7.09
CA ASP A 658 48.92 9.38 5.69
C ASP A 658 48.87 10.81 5.11
N PRO A 659 50.00 11.38 4.66
CA PRO A 659 50.04 12.76 4.19
C PRO A 659 49.25 12.98 2.89
N GLU A 660 49.07 11.96 2.05
CA GLU A 660 48.25 12.09 0.83
C GLU A 660 46.76 12.17 1.19
N ILE A 661 46.31 11.38 2.17
CA ILE A 661 44.93 11.41 2.67
C ILE A 661 44.65 12.77 3.32
N ARG A 662 45.58 13.25 4.15
CA ARG A 662 45.48 14.58 4.76
C ARG A 662 45.36 15.68 3.71
N ALA A 663 46.26 15.71 2.73
CA ALA A 663 46.24 16.73 1.68
C ALA A 663 44.94 16.68 0.85
N ALA A 664 44.45 15.49 0.51
CA ALA A 664 43.19 15.34 -0.23
C ALA A 664 41.97 15.81 0.59
N HIS A 665 41.93 15.50 1.89
CA HIS A 665 40.88 15.97 2.79
C HIS A 665 40.89 17.49 2.96
N GLU A 666 42.06 18.08 3.21
CA GLU A 666 42.25 19.53 3.33
C GLU A 666 41.89 20.26 2.02
N HIS A 667 42.20 19.66 0.86
CA HIS A 667 41.79 20.18 -0.44
C HIS A 667 40.26 20.20 -0.58
N CYS A 668 39.57 19.11 -0.25
CA CYS A 668 38.10 19.07 -0.29
C CYS A 668 37.46 20.14 0.62
N ILE A 669 38.02 20.35 1.83
CA ILE A 669 37.57 21.41 2.75
C ILE A 669 37.76 22.80 2.12
N ALA A 670 38.92 23.05 1.51
CA ALA A 670 39.21 24.32 0.85
C ALA A 670 38.27 24.58 -0.34
N GLU A 671 38.01 23.57 -1.17
CA GLU A 671 37.06 23.68 -2.29
C GLU A 671 35.63 23.92 -1.83
N HIS A 672 35.21 23.28 -0.73
CA HIS A 672 33.88 23.50 -0.16
C HIS A 672 33.71 24.92 0.37
N ARG A 673 34.72 25.45 1.09
CA ARG A 673 34.74 26.86 1.53
C ARG A 673 34.71 27.83 0.34
N ALA A 674 35.56 27.61 -0.66
CA ALA A 674 35.58 28.42 -1.86
C ALA A 674 34.24 28.36 -2.61
N HIS A 675 33.54 27.21 -2.58
CA HIS A 675 32.21 27.09 -3.16
C HIS A 675 31.17 27.90 -2.37
N ILE A 676 31.17 27.82 -1.04
CA ILE A 676 30.32 28.66 -0.18
C ILE A 676 30.55 30.14 -0.51
N ASP A 677 31.79 30.60 -0.59
CA ASP A 677 32.13 31.99 -0.95
C ASP A 677 31.56 32.39 -2.31
N ARG A 678 31.68 31.51 -3.33
CA ARG A 678 31.11 31.74 -4.66
C ARG A 678 29.60 31.87 -4.62
N LEU A 679 28.90 31.01 -3.87
CA LEU A 679 27.45 31.07 -3.74
C LEU A 679 27.03 32.36 -3.02
N MET A 680 27.68 32.69 -1.90
CA MET A 680 27.42 33.89 -1.11
C MET A 680 27.70 35.21 -1.84
N ALA A 681 28.57 35.18 -2.86
CA ALA A 681 28.78 36.32 -3.77
C ALA A 681 27.55 36.63 -4.63
N THR A 682 26.67 35.65 -4.88
CA THR A 682 25.44 35.83 -5.66
C THR A 682 24.29 36.34 -4.79
N GLU A 683 23.45 37.23 -5.33
CA GLU A 683 22.31 37.80 -4.60
C GLU A 683 21.28 36.73 -4.20
N ASN A 684 20.99 35.79 -5.11
CA ASN A 684 20.00 34.72 -4.87
C ASN A 684 20.35 33.83 -3.67
N TYR A 685 21.60 33.36 -3.59
CA TYR A 685 22.03 32.52 -2.48
C TYR A 685 22.25 33.31 -1.19
N ARG A 686 22.70 34.57 -1.27
CA ARG A 686 22.78 35.45 -0.08
C ARG A 686 21.41 35.70 0.54
N LYS A 687 20.39 35.96 -0.29
CA LYS A 687 19.01 36.11 0.17
C LYS A 687 18.52 34.81 0.80
N PHE A 688 18.70 33.68 0.12
CA PHE A 688 18.31 32.38 0.64
C PHE A 688 18.99 32.02 1.95
N TYR A 689 20.29 32.32 2.10
CA TYR A 689 21.02 32.18 3.35
C TYR A 689 20.38 33.00 4.47
N GLY A 690 20.03 34.26 4.20
CA GLY A 690 19.28 35.11 5.14
C GLY A 690 17.91 34.52 5.52
N ASP A 691 17.18 33.94 4.55
CA ASP A 691 15.89 33.31 4.80
C ASP A 691 16.00 32.08 5.72
N ILE A 692 17.04 31.25 5.55
CA ILE A 692 17.21 30.01 6.34
C ILE A 692 17.89 30.23 7.71
N THR A 693 18.63 31.32 7.87
CA THR A 693 19.30 31.71 9.13
C THR A 693 18.50 32.74 9.95
N GLY A 694 17.43 33.30 9.39
CA GLY A 694 16.60 34.28 10.09
C GLY A 694 15.86 33.66 11.30
N GLU A 695 15.65 34.47 12.33
CA GLU A 695 14.98 34.07 13.59
C GLU A 695 13.66 33.32 13.36
N ARG A 696 12.90 33.74 12.33
CA ARG A 696 11.64 33.10 11.94
C ARG A 696 11.83 31.61 11.64
N MET A 697 12.86 31.26 10.86
CA MET A 697 13.12 29.88 10.45
C MET A 697 13.68 29.04 11.59
N GLU A 698 14.52 29.63 12.44
CA GLU A 698 15.03 28.99 13.65
C GLU A 698 13.89 28.62 14.61
N ARG A 699 12.94 29.53 14.85
CA ARG A 699 11.74 29.25 15.65
C ARG A 699 10.91 28.14 15.03
N LEU A 700 10.62 28.23 13.73
CA LEU A 700 9.84 27.20 13.02
C LEU A 700 10.44 25.79 13.14
N SER A 701 11.77 25.66 13.06
CA SER A 701 12.46 24.36 13.18
C SER A 701 12.24 23.66 14.52
N ARG A 702 11.81 24.40 15.56
CA ARG A 702 11.48 23.89 16.90
C ARG A 702 9.98 23.63 17.08
N MET A 703 9.15 23.99 16.11
CA MET A 703 7.69 23.96 16.22
C MET A 703 7.02 22.80 15.46
N HIS A 704 7.77 21.87 14.86
CA HIS A 704 7.22 20.86 13.95
C HIS A 704 6.08 20.01 14.52
N LEU A 705 6.04 19.74 15.84
CA LEU A 705 4.93 19.00 16.47
C LEU A 705 3.59 19.73 16.41
N HIS A 706 3.61 21.06 16.23
CA HIS A 706 2.42 21.88 16.16
C HIS A 706 1.81 21.94 14.75
N PHE A 707 2.39 21.27 13.75
CA PHE A 707 1.97 21.44 12.36
C PHE A 707 1.27 20.23 11.74
N GLY A 708 0.20 20.50 11.00
CA GLY A 708 -0.47 19.55 10.10
C GLY A 708 0.37 19.20 8.86
N SER A 709 -0.06 18.19 8.10
CA SER A 709 0.73 17.69 6.96
C SER A 709 0.75 18.73 5.84
N ALA A 710 -0.38 19.38 5.61
CA ALA A 710 -0.55 20.45 4.63
C ALA A 710 0.50 21.57 4.79
N VAL A 711 0.83 21.96 6.03
CA VAL A 711 1.86 22.99 6.32
C VAL A 711 3.22 22.61 5.73
N PHE A 712 3.63 21.34 5.89
CA PHE A 712 4.90 20.85 5.35
C PHE A 712 4.89 20.69 3.83
N HIS A 713 3.71 20.55 3.22
CA HIS A 713 3.54 20.52 1.77
C HIS A 713 3.58 21.93 1.17
N THR A 714 2.79 22.85 1.72
CA THR A 714 2.73 24.25 1.27
C THR A 714 4.04 24.99 1.55
N GLY A 715 4.72 24.68 2.65
CA GLY A 715 5.99 25.31 3.03
C GLY A 715 5.84 26.35 4.15
N PRO A 716 6.97 26.90 4.62
CA PRO A 716 7.02 27.70 5.86
C PRO A 716 6.25 29.02 5.79
N ASP A 717 6.00 29.57 4.60
CA ASP A 717 5.36 30.88 4.42
C ASP A 717 3.86 30.86 4.70
N CYS A 718 3.24 29.67 4.73
CA CYS A 718 1.82 29.55 5.09
C CYS A 718 1.56 29.72 6.60
N VAL A 719 2.61 29.73 7.43
CA VAL A 719 2.48 29.91 8.89
C VAL A 719 2.54 31.41 9.21
N PRO A 720 1.47 32.01 9.78
CA PRO A 720 1.48 33.43 10.13
C PRO A 720 2.52 33.78 11.20
N ASP A 721 3.07 34.99 11.17
CA ASP A 721 4.06 35.44 12.17
C ASP A 721 3.53 35.41 13.60
N GLU A 722 2.22 35.60 13.80
CA GLU A 722 1.62 35.45 15.12
C GLU A 722 1.65 34.02 15.66
N VAL A 723 1.74 33.02 14.78
CA VAL A 723 1.97 31.64 15.20
C VAL A 723 3.42 31.46 15.60
N VAL A 724 4.37 32.00 14.81
CA VAL A 724 5.81 31.80 14.99
C VAL A 724 6.38 32.55 16.20
N PHE A 725 5.93 33.79 16.44
CA PHE A 725 6.56 34.71 17.40
C PHE A 725 5.78 34.88 18.72
N LYS A 726 4.56 34.36 18.83
CA LYS A 726 3.82 34.36 20.11
C LYS A 726 4.02 33.05 20.85
N ASP A 727 4.01 33.11 22.18
CA ASP A 727 3.97 31.92 23.02
C ASP A 727 2.66 31.15 22.76
N GLN A 728 2.80 29.87 22.45
CA GLN A 728 1.69 28.97 22.19
C GLN A 728 1.43 28.07 23.41
N PRO A 729 0.17 27.72 23.69
CA PRO A 729 -0.12 26.73 24.71
C PRO A 729 0.42 25.35 24.32
N ALA A 730 0.62 24.46 25.30
CA ALA A 730 1.25 23.15 25.08
C ALA A 730 0.49 22.24 24.10
N ASP A 731 -0.83 22.43 23.99
CA ASP A 731 -1.73 21.69 23.09
C ASP A 731 -1.99 22.39 21.75
N PHE A 732 -1.24 23.46 21.44
CA PHE A 732 -1.40 24.21 20.21
C PHE A 732 -1.15 23.35 18.97
N PHE A 733 -1.99 23.56 17.95
CA PHE A 733 -1.89 22.89 16.66
C PHE A 733 -2.37 23.82 15.53
N PHE A 734 -1.64 23.84 14.41
CA PHE A 734 -1.89 24.67 13.25
C PHE A 734 -1.84 23.83 11.96
N THR A 735 -2.81 24.05 11.08
CA THR A 735 -2.83 23.45 9.74
C THR A 735 -3.50 24.40 8.75
N VAL A 736 -3.23 24.19 7.47
CA VAL A 736 -3.92 24.85 6.35
C VAL A 736 -4.79 23.83 5.60
N GLU A 737 -5.69 24.30 4.74
CA GLU A 737 -6.46 23.44 3.84
C GLU A 737 -5.53 22.66 2.91
N GLU A 738 -5.85 21.38 2.65
CA GLU A 738 -5.10 20.57 1.70
C GLU A 738 -5.41 21.06 0.28
N MET A 739 -4.37 21.42 -0.48
CA MET A 739 -4.55 21.74 -1.89
C MET A 739 -4.92 20.46 -2.66
N GLU A 740 -6.07 20.47 -3.34
CA GLU A 740 -6.47 19.38 -4.24
C GLU A 740 -5.41 19.20 -5.35
N GLY A 741 -4.91 17.96 -5.50
CA GLY A 741 -4.08 17.58 -6.65
C GLY A 741 -2.64 17.10 -6.36
N GLU A 742 -2.14 17.15 -5.13
CA GLU A 742 -0.86 16.53 -4.75
C GLU A 742 -1.04 15.45 -3.66
N GLN A 743 -1.98 14.53 -3.86
CA GLN A 743 -2.08 13.33 -3.03
C GLN A 743 -1.03 12.29 -3.47
N GLU A 744 -0.13 12.01 -2.52
CA GLU A 744 0.76 10.84 -2.41
C GLU A 744 2.08 10.79 -3.20
N PHE A 745 3.09 10.29 -2.48
CA PHE A 745 4.52 10.27 -2.72
C PHE A 745 5.05 8.86 -2.89
#